data_AF-A0A535C6Z0-F1
#
_entry.id   AF-A0A535C6Z0-F1
#
_cell.length_a   1.000
_cell.length_b   1.000
_cell.length_c   1.000
_cell.angle_alpha   90.00
_cell.angle_beta   90.00
_cell.angle_gamma   90.00
#
_symmetry.space_group_name_H-M   'P 1'
#
loop_
_entity.id
_entity.type
_entity.pdbx_description
1 polymer ?
#
loop_
_entity_poly.entity_id
_entity_poly.type
_entity_poly.pdbx_seq_one_letter_code
_entity_poly.pdbx_strand_id
1 'polypeptide(L)'
;MARKKESISSLSKEENAQLQLSLEQFHRIADKLHASTNKEEAEAALSEINKLGEATQVALLKALSKERESDAADIALALNELSPNKSVRKEARRTLIRMEEARLYPQWKPPVVRTPVASIPVSHPPRFWRGYITRSREEGEVQIILCWEQGFDYGEVRMFIFLLDFWEQGLKEFINELTNKRSVETQVQRLRAQVPDITVMDITLAEGRRLLEEALAVNAWRRTTPHKEYRHYLPLFNQLVMDAEDAGEDRGLTFIDPNLEVDEIAATFVSAWSLGDFGLTYDLLANDSPLREGLERDEWIERHHSWANEARPSRFELGFVREREASIPALWLPSSVSSRGSSSRKEVEAGWSIELSDTQLSGTLAEMPMGTAVNKVTGRHWFWTSYTLVREEEGWRIRQMTDEGARAQGLSTVELQERINGHDERINEILQQNPRGSENSEVSEELIWRIIHTIHYDDALIAHFPLDRTYYGDAYTRSIGIGALERAMVYLEKLARNFAEQRGSLLRQLAITQESLGEYYRERGMTARDGQFAALAEASIRESLALQNDVAGHAVLAELLMRQGERLDEAESELQLAKELAVTREEEAMIESDLGNLAVDREELEEALRHYQRAAEIEPNFEGIWFKIGFIQRNLKRYEEAKATYLHAIEQEPKDIAAYSELCAIYMNEREMGKAREIVERGLRNIPGSPRLLALLSSIYMESGDLRRAQSTLIEAEQIDPNNEIVQSMREELNRRLRR
;
A
#
# COMPACT_ATOMS: atom_id res chain seq x y z
N MET A 1 47.70 26.51 35.63
CA MET A 1 48.93 25.85 36.11
C MET A 1 48.80 24.35 35.90
N ALA A 2 49.87 23.74 35.37
CA ALA A 2 50.19 22.30 35.29
C ALA A 2 49.37 21.35 34.36
N ARG A 3 49.93 21.15 33.16
CA ARG A 3 49.83 19.92 32.32
C ARG A 3 50.31 18.66 33.07
N LYS A 4 49.68 17.51 32.80
CA LYS A 4 50.26 16.14 32.58
C LYS A 4 49.12 15.11 32.58
N LYS A 5 48.98 14.12 31.70
CA LYS A 5 49.83 13.58 30.63
C LYS A 5 48.93 12.63 29.82
N GLU A 6 48.74 12.85 28.52
CA GLU A 6 48.42 11.73 27.61
C GLU A 6 49.60 10.76 27.71
N SER A 7 49.40 9.58 28.29
CA SER A 7 50.33 8.48 28.10
C SER A 7 49.87 7.71 26.87
N ILE A 8 50.30 8.16 25.69
CA ILE A 8 50.65 7.18 24.67
C ILE A 8 51.79 6.39 25.31
N SER A 9 51.46 5.23 25.89
CA SER A 9 52.46 4.22 26.17
C SER A 9 53.02 3.85 24.81
N SER A 10 54.16 4.41 24.44
CA SER A 10 54.91 3.92 23.31
C SER A 10 55.25 2.48 23.63
N LEU A 11 54.59 1.54 22.96
CA LEU A 11 54.90 0.12 23.06
C LEU A 11 56.42 -0.05 22.91
N SER A 12 57.02 -0.88 23.74
CA SER A 12 58.43 -1.24 23.64
C SER A 12 58.71 -1.89 22.27
N LYS A 13 59.98 -2.01 21.88
CA LYS A 13 60.35 -2.69 20.62
C LYS A 13 59.84 -4.15 20.60
N GLU A 14 59.81 -4.80 21.76
CA GLU A 14 59.33 -6.17 21.92
C GLU A 14 57.79 -6.24 21.83
N GLU A 15 57.07 -5.33 22.48
CA GLU A 15 55.60 -5.25 22.37
C GLU A 15 55.13 -4.88 20.95
N ASN A 16 55.88 -4.04 20.23
CA ASN A 16 55.59 -3.75 18.83
C ASN A 16 55.83 -4.98 17.94
N ALA A 17 56.87 -5.77 18.19
CA ALA A 17 57.10 -7.01 17.44
C ALA A 17 55.98 -8.04 17.70
N GLN A 18 55.50 -8.15 18.94
CA GLN A 18 54.37 -9.00 19.30
C GLN A 18 53.03 -8.52 18.68
N LEU A 19 52.81 -7.20 18.63
CA LEU A 19 51.66 -6.61 17.96
C LEU A 19 51.66 -6.94 16.46
N GLN A 20 52.79 -6.74 15.77
CA GLN A 20 52.92 -7.05 14.35
C GLN A 20 52.70 -8.53 14.07
N LEU A 21 53.30 -9.41 14.88
CA LEU A 21 53.08 -10.86 14.76
C LEU A 21 51.61 -11.24 14.93
N SER A 22 50.87 -10.59 15.83
CA SER A 22 49.45 -10.84 16.05
C SER A 22 48.59 -10.33 14.89
N LEU A 23 48.97 -9.21 14.27
CA LEU A 23 48.34 -8.68 13.05
C LEU A 23 48.66 -9.51 11.80
N GLU A 24 49.75 -10.28 11.79
CA GLU A 24 50.02 -11.23 10.70
C GLU A 24 49.23 -12.53 10.86
N GLN A 25 48.78 -12.85 12.07
CA GLN A 25 48.17 -14.14 12.42
C GLN A 25 46.67 -14.07 12.69
N PHE A 26 46.05 -12.89 12.65
CA PHE A 26 44.68 -12.73 13.12
C PHE A 26 43.67 -13.56 12.30
N HIS A 27 43.81 -13.67 10.97
CA HIS A 27 42.98 -14.58 10.16
C HIS A 27 43.01 -16.02 10.65
N ARG A 28 44.21 -16.54 10.96
CA ARG A 28 44.36 -17.89 11.49
C ARG A 28 43.71 -18.05 12.87
N ILE A 29 43.67 -16.98 13.66
CA ILE A 29 42.99 -16.97 14.96
C ILE A 29 41.47 -16.94 14.75
N ALA A 30 40.97 -16.18 13.78
CA ALA A 30 39.56 -16.18 13.38
C ALA A 30 39.12 -17.56 12.88
N ASP A 31 39.92 -18.24 12.04
CA ASP A 31 39.64 -19.62 11.61
C ASP A 31 39.50 -20.59 12.80
N LYS A 32 40.40 -20.48 13.79
CA LYS A 32 40.33 -21.28 15.02
C LYS A 32 39.09 -20.95 15.85
N LEU A 33 38.64 -19.69 15.86
CA LEU A 33 37.40 -19.28 16.51
C LEU A 33 36.19 -19.90 15.81
N HIS A 34 36.13 -19.85 14.48
CA HIS A 34 35.08 -20.50 13.70
C HIS A 34 35.04 -22.02 13.86
N ALA A 35 36.20 -22.64 14.08
CA ALA A 35 36.30 -24.07 14.37
C ALA A 35 35.96 -24.45 15.83
N SER A 36 35.79 -23.47 16.73
CA SER A 36 35.52 -23.74 18.15
C SER A 36 34.04 -24.08 18.39
N THR A 37 33.81 -25.14 19.15
CA THR A 37 32.45 -25.65 19.47
C THR A 37 32.03 -25.36 20.91
N ASN A 38 32.98 -25.01 21.77
CA ASN A 38 32.76 -24.72 23.19
C ASN A 38 33.66 -23.56 23.65
N LYS A 39 33.38 -23.04 24.85
CA LYS A 39 34.09 -21.88 25.42
C LYS A 39 35.58 -22.15 25.64
N GLU A 40 35.96 -23.36 26.03
CA GLU A 40 37.35 -23.72 26.30
C GLU A 40 38.19 -23.71 25.02
N GLU A 41 37.63 -24.19 23.91
CA GLU A 41 38.25 -24.12 22.58
C GLU A 41 38.36 -22.67 22.07
N ALA A 42 37.34 -21.84 22.29
CA ALA A 42 37.37 -20.43 21.92
C ALA A 42 38.40 -19.63 22.75
N GLU A 43 38.50 -19.89 24.05
CA GLU A 43 39.52 -19.31 24.92
C GLU A 43 40.93 -19.80 24.53
N ALA A 44 41.07 -21.06 24.11
CA ALA A 44 42.31 -21.61 23.59
C ALA A 44 42.74 -20.93 22.28
N ALA A 45 41.79 -20.64 21.38
CA ALA A 45 42.03 -19.88 20.14
C ALA A 45 42.59 -18.48 20.43
N LEU A 46 42.09 -17.81 21.47
CA LEU A 46 42.56 -16.49 21.91
C LEU A 46 43.81 -16.53 22.79
N SER A 47 44.32 -17.70 23.15
CA SER A 47 45.41 -17.83 24.14
C SER A 47 46.69 -17.08 23.76
N GLU A 48 46.97 -16.95 22.46
CA GLU A 48 48.14 -16.20 21.95
C GLU A 48 47.96 -14.69 22.17
N ILE A 49 46.76 -14.16 21.95
CA ILE A 49 46.44 -12.74 22.21
C ILE A 49 46.36 -12.46 23.70
N ASN A 50 45.76 -13.37 24.49
CA ASN A 50 45.60 -13.19 25.93
C ASN A 50 46.93 -13.19 26.70
N LYS A 51 47.99 -13.78 26.15
CA LYS A 51 49.36 -13.72 26.70
C LYS A 51 50.05 -12.37 26.49
N LEU A 52 49.55 -11.54 25.57
CA LEU A 52 50.11 -10.21 25.32
C LEU A 52 49.84 -9.29 26.51
N GLY A 53 50.71 -8.29 26.71
CA GLY A 53 50.44 -7.22 27.66
C GLY A 53 49.14 -6.47 27.33
N GLU A 54 48.44 -5.98 28.35
CA GLU A 54 47.17 -5.24 28.20
C GLU A 54 47.28 -4.07 27.20
N ALA A 55 48.37 -3.31 27.26
CA ALA A 55 48.62 -2.20 26.35
C ALA A 55 48.74 -2.68 24.88
N THR A 56 49.35 -3.84 24.66
CA THR A 56 49.51 -4.47 23.35
C THR A 56 48.19 -5.01 22.82
N GLN A 57 47.34 -5.61 23.66
CA GLN A 57 45.99 -6.07 23.29
C GLN A 57 45.08 -4.89 22.90
N VAL A 58 45.14 -3.79 23.65
CA VAL A 58 44.41 -2.55 23.33
C VAL A 58 44.91 -1.92 22.02
N ALA A 59 46.22 -1.97 21.77
CA ALA A 59 46.79 -1.49 20.51
C ALA A 59 46.39 -2.39 19.32
N LEU A 60 46.33 -3.72 19.53
CA LEU A 60 45.85 -4.68 18.54
C LEU A 60 44.40 -4.40 18.15
N LEU A 61 43.50 -4.20 19.10
CA LEU A 61 42.09 -3.85 18.81
C LEU A 61 41.96 -2.54 18.00
N LYS A 62 42.79 -1.53 18.30
CA LYS A 62 42.80 -0.27 17.53
C LYS A 62 43.39 -0.41 16.13
N ALA A 63 44.27 -1.39 15.92
CA ALA A 63 44.81 -1.71 14.60
C ALA A 63 43.79 -2.51 13.79
N LEU A 64 43.20 -3.56 14.39
CA LEU A 64 42.13 -4.36 13.81
C LEU A 64 40.92 -3.51 13.41
N SER A 65 40.60 -2.44 14.16
CA SER A 65 39.52 -1.51 13.81
C SER A 65 39.73 -0.75 12.49
N LYS A 66 40.92 -0.84 11.88
CA LYS A 66 41.23 -0.23 10.57
C LYS A 66 41.24 -1.26 9.45
N GLU A 67 41.24 -2.54 9.78
CA GLU A 67 41.13 -3.63 8.82
C GLU A 67 39.69 -3.71 8.29
N ARG A 68 39.54 -4.02 7.00
CA ARG A 68 38.24 -4.04 6.33
C ARG A 68 37.70 -5.46 6.14
N GLU A 69 37.98 -6.34 7.09
CA GLU A 69 37.69 -7.77 6.97
C GLU A 69 36.89 -8.27 8.17
N SER A 70 35.95 -9.19 7.95
CA SER A 70 35.06 -9.76 8.98
C SER A 70 35.84 -10.46 10.08
N ASP A 71 36.99 -11.08 9.76
CA ASP A 71 37.85 -11.79 10.71
C ASP A 71 38.36 -10.86 11.82
N ALA A 72 38.59 -9.59 11.50
CA ALA A 72 38.99 -8.59 12.49
C ALA A 72 37.82 -8.27 13.46
N ALA A 73 36.59 -8.25 12.96
CA ALA A 73 35.39 -8.09 13.77
C ALA A 73 35.12 -9.32 14.63
N ASP A 74 35.40 -10.52 14.13
CA ASP A 74 35.27 -11.79 14.87
C ASP A 74 36.19 -11.83 16.09
N ILE A 75 37.44 -11.39 15.93
CA ILE A 75 38.39 -11.31 17.05
C ILE A 75 38.00 -10.22 18.04
N ALA A 76 37.48 -9.08 17.56
CA ALA A 76 36.97 -8.03 18.43
C ALA A 76 35.76 -8.52 19.25
N LEU A 77 34.85 -9.29 18.65
CA LEU A 77 33.73 -9.92 19.35
C LEU A 77 34.23 -10.96 20.37
N ALA A 78 35.15 -11.84 19.97
CA ALA A 78 35.71 -12.85 20.86
C ALA A 78 36.45 -12.25 22.06
N LEU A 79 37.23 -11.17 21.86
CA LEU A 79 37.87 -10.44 22.97
C LEU A 79 36.88 -9.65 23.80
N ASN A 80 35.77 -9.18 23.24
CA ASN A 80 34.71 -8.53 24.01
C ASN A 80 34.04 -9.50 24.98
N GLU A 81 33.79 -10.73 24.54
CA GLU A 81 33.10 -11.76 25.32
C GLU A 81 34.03 -12.52 26.29
N LEU A 82 35.22 -12.91 25.83
CA LEU A 82 36.06 -13.90 26.53
C LEU A 82 37.33 -13.34 27.16
N SER A 83 37.73 -12.10 26.86
CA SER A 83 38.97 -11.56 27.44
C SER A 83 38.86 -11.45 28.96
N PRO A 84 39.86 -11.90 29.74
CA PRO A 84 39.84 -11.75 31.19
C PRO A 84 39.98 -10.28 31.62
N ASN A 85 40.52 -9.42 30.77
CA ASN A 85 40.81 -8.04 31.10
C ASN A 85 39.65 -7.09 30.77
N LYS A 86 39.14 -6.39 31.79
CA LYS A 86 38.01 -5.45 31.68
C LYS A 86 38.29 -4.28 30.73
N SER A 87 39.52 -3.77 30.67
CA SER A 87 39.86 -2.66 29.77
C SER A 87 39.87 -3.10 28.31
N VAL A 88 40.37 -4.30 28.03
CA VAL A 88 40.37 -4.93 26.71
C VAL A 88 38.95 -5.18 26.23
N ARG A 89 38.06 -5.74 27.07
CA ARG A 89 36.64 -5.90 26.73
C ARG A 89 35.96 -4.57 26.36
N LYS A 90 36.26 -3.50 27.10
CA LYS A 90 35.74 -2.15 26.82
C LYS A 90 36.23 -1.59 25.49
N GLU A 91 37.51 -1.75 25.16
CA GLU A 91 38.03 -1.29 23.87
C GLU A 91 37.55 -2.17 22.70
N ALA A 92 37.36 -3.46 22.92
CA ALA A 92 36.79 -4.39 21.95
C ALA A 92 35.35 -3.99 21.58
N ARG A 93 34.53 -3.65 22.59
CA ARG A 93 33.19 -3.08 22.36
C ARG A 93 33.22 -1.80 21.52
N ARG A 94 34.14 -0.89 21.82
CA ARG A 94 34.31 0.35 21.05
C ARG A 94 34.78 0.09 19.62
N THR A 95 35.58 -0.95 19.43
CA THR A 95 36.07 -1.38 18.11
C THR A 95 34.93 -1.92 17.27
N LEU A 96 34.05 -2.75 17.84
CA LEU A 96 32.85 -3.25 17.17
C LEU A 96 31.92 -2.11 16.72
N ILE A 97 31.67 -1.12 17.59
CA ILE A 97 30.85 0.05 17.23
C ILE A 97 31.47 0.81 16.04
N ARG A 98 32.79 0.99 16.00
CA ARG A 98 33.48 1.64 14.85
C ARG A 98 33.38 0.80 13.57
N MET A 99 33.41 -0.53 13.69
CA MET A 99 33.27 -1.45 12.54
C MET A 99 31.83 -1.49 12.02
N GLU A 100 30.83 -1.37 12.90
CA GLU A 100 29.42 -1.24 12.52
C GLU A 100 29.16 0.04 11.71
N GLU A 101 29.76 1.17 12.08
CA GLU A 101 29.72 2.41 11.28
C GLU A 101 30.27 2.20 9.85
N ALA A 102 31.23 1.28 9.70
CA ALA A 102 31.81 0.89 8.42
C ALA A 102 31.08 -0.28 7.72
N ARG A 103 29.92 -0.72 8.25
CA ARG A 103 29.12 -1.87 7.77
C ARG A 103 29.88 -3.21 7.76
N LEU A 104 30.84 -3.39 8.67
CA LEU A 104 31.57 -4.64 8.88
C LEU A 104 31.02 -5.33 10.14
N TYR A 105 30.46 -6.52 9.96
CA TYR A 105 29.83 -7.30 11.03
C TYR A 105 30.58 -8.60 11.28
N PRO A 106 30.74 -9.02 12.55
CA PRO A 106 31.30 -10.32 12.87
C PRO A 106 30.38 -11.44 12.35
N GLN A 107 30.99 -12.51 11.85
CA GLN A 107 30.33 -13.75 11.42
C GLN A 107 30.45 -14.85 12.46
N TRP A 108 31.45 -14.79 13.34
CA TRP A 108 31.65 -15.74 14.42
C TRP A 108 30.55 -15.59 15.48
N LYS A 109 29.93 -16.72 15.86
CA LYS A 109 28.91 -16.77 16.91
C LYS A 109 29.53 -17.37 18.18
N PRO A 110 29.54 -16.65 19.32
CA PRO A 110 30.06 -17.19 20.56
C PRO A 110 29.36 -18.51 20.93
N PRO A 111 30.11 -19.58 21.28
CA PRO A 111 29.51 -20.81 21.78
C PRO A 111 28.63 -20.49 23.00
N VAL A 112 27.34 -20.80 22.91
CA VAL A 112 26.36 -20.49 23.94
C VAL A 112 26.73 -21.24 25.22
N VAL A 113 27.35 -20.54 26.16
CA VAL A 113 27.47 -21.05 27.52
C VAL A 113 26.15 -20.78 28.21
N ARG A 114 25.25 -21.78 28.20
CA ARG A 114 24.31 -21.95 29.32
C ARG A 114 25.15 -22.28 30.54
N THR A 115 25.76 -21.26 31.12
CA THR A 115 26.20 -21.35 32.50
C THR A 115 24.87 -21.35 33.24
N PRO A 116 24.49 -22.41 33.98
CA PRO A 116 23.47 -22.21 34.98
C PRO A 116 24.03 -21.08 35.84
N VAL A 117 23.36 -19.92 35.80
CA VAL A 117 23.57 -18.91 36.83
C VAL A 117 23.44 -19.72 38.11
N ALA A 118 24.53 -19.83 38.86
CA ALA A 118 24.44 -20.34 40.22
C ALA A 118 23.32 -19.52 40.83
N SER A 119 22.18 -20.17 41.05
CA SER A 119 21.00 -19.55 41.59
C SER A 119 21.39 -19.16 43.00
N ILE A 120 21.93 -17.95 43.14
CA ILE A 120 21.79 -17.22 44.38
C ILE A 120 20.28 -17.21 44.58
N PRO A 121 19.75 -17.81 45.65
CA PRO A 121 18.33 -17.73 45.91
C PRO A 121 18.05 -16.24 46.13
N VAL A 122 17.61 -15.55 45.07
CA VAL A 122 16.87 -14.31 45.23
C VAL A 122 15.64 -14.78 45.98
N SER A 123 15.50 -14.38 47.23
CA SER A 123 14.46 -14.90 48.13
C SER A 123 13.04 -14.75 47.55
N HIS A 124 12.88 -13.93 46.50
CA HIS A 124 11.63 -13.70 45.76
C HIS A 124 11.91 -13.47 44.26
N PRO A 125 11.95 -14.52 43.40
CA PRO A 125 12.06 -14.34 41.95
C PRO A 125 10.80 -13.66 41.39
N PRO A 126 10.90 -12.94 40.24
CA PRO A 126 9.75 -12.34 39.59
C PRO A 126 8.69 -13.40 39.27
N ARG A 127 7.44 -13.14 39.66
CA ARG A 127 6.30 -14.02 39.36
C ARG A 127 5.40 -13.36 38.34
N PHE A 128 4.98 -14.11 37.32
CA PHE A 128 3.98 -13.60 36.39
C PHE A 128 2.70 -13.28 37.18
N TRP A 129 2.18 -12.07 36.99
CA TRP A 129 1.00 -11.60 37.69
C TRP A 129 -0.22 -11.59 36.78
N ARG A 130 -0.12 -10.89 35.65
CA ARG A 130 -1.23 -10.76 34.70
C ARG A 130 -0.74 -10.30 33.34
N GLY A 131 -1.45 -10.70 32.29
CA GLY A 131 -1.28 -10.18 30.95
C GLY A 131 -2.56 -9.55 30.42
N TYR A 132 -2.42 -8.58 29.52
CA TYR A 132 -3.52 -7.93 28.83
C TYR A 132 -3.23 -7.87 27.32
N ILE A 133 -4.28 -7.93 26.52
CA ILE A 133 -4.20 -7.87 25.05
C ILE A 133 -5.34 -7.03 24.49
N THR A 134 -5.11 -6.35 23.37
CA THR A 134 -6.18 -5.82 22.52
C THR A 134 -6.73 -6.93 21.61
N ARG A 135 -8.03 -7.19 21.68
CA ARG A 135 -8.72 -8.08 20.73
C ARG A 135 -8.94 -7.29 19.44
N SER A 136 -7.93 -7.34 18.57
CA SER A 136 -7.84 -6.58 17.32
C SER A 136 -6.99 -7.33 16.29
N ARG A 137 -6.99 -8.67 16.31
CA ARG A 137 -6.05 -9.47 15.50
C ARG A 137 -6.28 -9.28 14.01
N GLU A 138 -7.52 -9.05 13.60
CA GLU A 138 -7.97 -8.73 12.25
C GLU A 138 -7.40 -7.42 11.69
N GLU A 139 -7.05 -6.47 12.56
CA GLU A 139 -6.45 -5.19 12.18
C GLU A 139 -4.94 -5.30 11.91
N GLY A 140 -4.36 -6.50 12.03
CA GLY A 140 -2.92 -6.75 11.85
C GLY A 140 -2.04 -6.25 12.99
N GLU A 141 -2.53 -5.34 13.83
CA GLU A 141 -1.81 -4.83 15.00
C GLU A 141 -2.47 -5.22 16.32
N VAL A 142 -1.64 -5.72 17.23
CA VAL A 142 -2.07 -6.13 18.58
C VAL A 142 -1.13 -5.57 19.62
N GLN A 143 -1.69 -4.96 20.66
CA GLN A 143 -0.94 -4.50 21.81
C GLN A 143 -1.01 -5.54 22.94
N ILE A 144 0.15 -5.96 23.43
CA ILE A 144 0.28 -6.90 24.56
C ILE A 144 0.95 -6.20 25.74
N ILE A 145 0.43 -6.41 26.94
CA ILE A 145 1.03 -5.97 28.20
C ILE A 145 1.23 -7.19 29.08
N LEU A 146 2.47 -7.53 29.45
CA LEU A 146 2.79 -8.62 30.38
C LEU A 146 3.40 -8.05 31.67
N CYS A 147 2.90 -8.48 32.82
CA CYS A 147 3.28 -7.94 34.12
C CYS A 147 3.82 -9.02 35.06
N TRP A 148 4.96 -8.74 35.70
CA TRP A 148 5.55 -9.57 36.75
C TRP A 148 5.68 -8.79 38.05
N GLU A 149 5.27 -9.40 39.16
CA GLU A 149 5.52 -8.87 40.49
C GLU A 149 6.92 -9.27 40.97
N GLN A 150 7.63 -8.33 41.58
CA GLN A 150 8.99 -8.54 42.08
C GLN A 150 9.28 -7.65 43.31
N GLY A 151 10.48 -7.82 43.89
CA GLY A 151 10.89 -7.10 45.09
C GLY A 151 10.55 -7.86 46.38
N PHE A 152 11.02 -7.35 47.52
CA PHE A 152 10.95 -8.06 48.81
C PHE A 152 9.52 -8.39 49.25
N ASP A 153 8.57 -7.47 49.00
CA ASP A 153 7.14 -7.62 49.35
C ASP A 153 6.24 -7.81 48.12
N TYR A 154 6.80 -8.07 46.92
CA TYR A 154 6.03 -8.10 45.65
C TYR A 154 5.21 -6.82 45.36
N GLY A 155 5.69 -5.67 45.85
CA GLY A 155 5.05 -4.36 45.66
C GLY A 155 5.41 -3.67 44.34
N GLU A 156 6.52 -4.06 43.72
CA GLU A 156 6.96 -3.56 42.42
C GLU A 156 6.45 -4.47 41.31
N VAL A 157 6.03 -3.87 40.20
CA VAL A 157 5.57 -4.57 39.01
C VAL A 157 6.48 -4.18 37.85
N ARG A 158 7.12 -5.17 37.23
CA ARG A 158 7.76 -5.01 35.93
C ARG A 158 6.71 -5.23 34.84
N MET A 159 6.66 -4.32 33.88
CA MET A 159 5.71 -4.36 32.78
C MET A 159 6.47 -4.36 31.47
N PHE A 160 6.15 -5.32 30.61
CA PHE A 160 6.55 -5.32 29.21
C PHE A 160 5.35 -4.97 28.35
N ILE A 161 5.47 -3.92 27.55
CA ILE A 161 4.46 -3.51 26.58
C ILE A 161 5.03 -3.77 25.20
N PHE A 162 4.27 -4.48 24.38
CA PHE A 162 4.60 -4.80 23.00
C PHE A 162 3.53 -4.24 22.08
N LEU A 163 3.95 -3.69 20.95
CA LEU A 163 3.10 -3.54 19.78
C LEU A 163 3.58 -4.55 18.74
N LEU A 164 2.70 -5.47 18.38
CA LEU A 164 2.94 -6.51 17.38
C LEU A 164 2.22 -6.11 16.10
N ASP A 165 2.91 -6.21 14.98
CA ASP A 165 2.42 -5.95 13.63
C ASP A 165 2.66 -7.21 12.81
N PHE A 166 1.60 -7.93 12.47
CA PHE A 166 1.66 -9.20 11.76
C PHE A 166 1.76 -9.02 10.24
N TRP A 167 1.55 -7.80 9.72
CA TRP A 167 1.56 -7.55 8.29
C TRP A 167 2.95 -7.16 7.78
N GLU A 168 3.69 -6.34 8.52
CA GLU A 168 4.99 -5.83 8.05
C GLU A 168 6.12 -5.98 9.06
N GLN A 169 5.97 -5.44 10.27
CA GLN A 169 7.10 -5.17 11.16
C GLN A 169 7.36 -6.21 12.23
N GLY A 170 6.51 -7.23 12.40
CA GLY A 170 6.64 -8.21 13.47
C GLY A 170 6.56 -7.56 14.85
N LEU A 171 7.59 -7.73 15.68
CA LEU A 171 7.76 -6.99 16.93
C LEU A 171 8.17 -5.53 16.64
N LYS A 172 7.15 -4.70 16.43
CA LYS A 172 7.22 -3.28 16.04
C LYS A 172 7.71 -2.39 17.18
N GLU A 173 7.12 -2.51 18.37
CA GLU A 173 7.53 -1.72 19.55
C GLU A 173 7.70 -2.59 20.80
N PHE A 174 8.62 -2.16 21.67
CA PHE A 174 8.81 -2.76 22.99
C PHE A 174 9.20 -1.70 24.01
N ILE A 175 8.51 -1.74 25.15
CA ILE A 175 8.76 -0.88 26.32
C ILE A 175 8.90 -1.78 27.55
N ASN A 176 9.97 -1.57 28.31
CA ASN A 176 10.20 -2.19 29.62
C ASN A 176 10.10 -1.11 30.70
N GLU A 177 9.12 -1.24 31.59
CA GLU A 177 8.86 -0.28 32.66
C GLU A 177 8.81 -0.98 34.03
N LEU A 178 9.22 -0.23 35.07
CA LEU A 178 9.16 -0.62 36.47
C LEU A 178 8.17 0.30 37.18
N THR A 179 7.11 -0.26 37.73
CA THR A 179 5.99 0.50 38.28
C THR A 179 5.33 -0.22 39.46
N ASN A 180 4.11 0.15 39.82
CA ASN A 180 3.31 -0.52 40.85
C ASN A 180 1.93 -0.94 40.29
N LYS A 181 1.23 -1.83 41.01
CA LYS A 181 -0.06 -2.38 40.58
C LYS A 181 -1.11 -1.32 40.22
N ARG A 182 -1.17 -0.22 40.98
CA ARG A 182 -2.15 0.86 40.74
C ARG A 182 -1.88 1.58 39.42
N SER A 183 -0.61 1.79 39.09
CA SER A 183 -0.22 2.39 37.81
C SER A 183 -0.57 1.49 36.63
N VAL A 184 -0.36 0.16 36.75
CA VAL A 184 -0.75 -0.81 35.72
C VAL A 184 -2.26 -0.73 35.44
N GLU A 185 -3.09 -0.79 36.49
CA GLU A 185 -4.55 -0.69 36.34
C GLU A 185 -4.96 0.64 35.69
N THR A 186 -4.29 1.75 36.05
CA THR A 186 -4.54 3.06 35.44
C THR A 186 -4.20 3.06 33.94
N GLN A 187 -3.12 2.40 33.55
CA GLN A 187 -2.69 2.33 32.15
C GLN A 187 -3.60 1.43 31.32
N VAL A 188 -4.01 0.28 31.85
CA VAL A 188 -5.00 -0.59 31.20
C VAL A 188 -6.35 0.14 31.05
N GLN A 189 -6.77 0.91 32.06
CA GLN A 189 -7.97 1.74 31.93
C GLN A 189 -7.84 2.83 30.86
N ARG A 190 -6.66 3.46 30.72
CA ARG A 190 -6.41 4.40 29.61
C ARG A 190 -6.46 3.71 28.26
N LEU A 191 -5.85 2.54 28.12
CA LEU A 191 -5.89 1.77 26.88
C LEU A 191 -7.36 1.46 26.48
N ARG A 192 -8.17 1.00 27.44
CA ARG A 192 -9.61 0.78 27.25
C ARG A 192 -10.41 2.04 26.88
N ALA A 193 -9.97 3.21 27.34
CA ALA A 193 -10.66 4.48 27.09
C ALA A 193 -10.20 5.17 25.80
N GLN A 194 -8.98 4.89 25.33
CA GLN A 194 -8.41 5.50 24.13
C GLN A 194 -8.94 4.87 22.84
N VAL A 195 -9.33 3.59 22.88
CA VAL A 195 -9.85 2.87 21.73
C VAL A 195 -11.21 2.27 22.07
N PRO A 196 -12.31 3.03 21.90
CA PRO A 196 -13.64 2.63 22.39
C PRO A 196 -14.20 1.36 21.75
N ASP A 197 -13.75 1.03 20.54
CA ASP A 197 -14.23 -0.13 19.78
C ASP A 197 -13.37 -1.39 19.97
N ILE A 198 -12.16 -1.26 20.56
CA ILE A 198 -11.25 -2.40 20.77
C ILE A 198 -11.37 -2.92 22.20
N THR A 199 -11.74 -4.19 22.33
CA THR A 199 -11.88 -4.85 23.64
C THR A 199 -10.51 -5.25 24.21
N VAL A 200 -10.23 -4.88 25.46
CA VAL A 200 -9.00 -5.32 26.17
C VAL A 200 -9.30 -6.50 27.09
N MET A 201 -8.64 -7.63 26.83
CA MET A 201 -8.85 -8.90 27.54
C MET A 201 -7.63 -9.34 28.36
N ASP A 202 -7.86 -10.27 29.28
CA ASP A 202 -6.78 -10.93 30.03
C ASP A 202 -6.19 -12.09 29.24
N ILE A 203 -4.86 -12.19 29.25
CA ILE A 203 -4.13 -13.30 28.63
C ILE A 203 -3.21 -14.01 29.62
N THR A 204 -2.95 -15.28 29.35
CA THR A 204 -1.90 -16.07 30.01
C THR A 204 -0.52 -15.71 29.44
N LEU A 205 0.54 -16.09 30.15
CA LEU A 205 1.90 -15.91 29.63
C LEU A 205 2.15 -16.82 28.43
N ALA A 206 1.54 -18.01 28.38
CA ALA A 206 1.60 -18.92 27.24
C ALA A 206 0.99 -18.31 25.98
N GLU A 207 -0.19 -17.71 26.06
CA GLU A 207 -0.82 -17.00 24.93
C GLU A 207 0.02 -15.81 24.46
N GLY A 208 0.55 -15.02 25.41
CA GLY A 208 1.45 -13.92 25.09
C GLY A 208 2.73 -14.39 24.41
N ARG A 209 3.30 -15.51 24.86
CA ARG A 209 4.47 -16.14 24.25
C ARG A 209 4.19 -16.55 22.80
N ARG A 210 3.09 -17.26 22.53
CA ARG A 210 2.73 -17.70 21.17
C ARG A 210 2.65 -16.52 20.19
N LEU A 211 1.96 -15.44 20.57
CA LEU A 211 1.85 -14.25 19.71
C LEU A 211 3.18 -13.54 19.49
N LEU A 212 4.05 -13.51 20.51
CA LEU A 212 5.39 -12.95 20.41
C LEU A 212 6.28 -13.80 19.49
N GLU A 213 6.19 -15.12 19.56
CA GLU A 213 6.88 -16.04 18.66
C GLU A 213 6.43 -15.84 17.21
N GLU A 214 5.11 -15.74 16.97
CA GLU A 214 4.54 -15.46 15.65
C GLU A 214 5.03 -14.09 15.11
N ALA A 215 4.99 -13.03 15.92
CA ALA A 215 5.49 -11.72 15.52
C ALA A 215 7.00 -11.71 15.22
N LEU A 216 7.80 -12.46 15.98
CA LEU A 216 9.24 -12.63 15.72
C LEU A 216 9.49 -13.47 14.45
N ALA A 217 8.63 -14.44 14.13
CA ALA A 217 8.67 -15.16 12.87
C ALA A 217 8.37 -14.23 11.68
N VAL A 218 7.41 -13.30 11.83
CA VAL A 218 7.15 -12.24 10.84
C VAL A 218 8.40 -11.38 10.63
N ASN A 219 9.09 -10.97 11.71
CA ASN A 219 10.37 -10.26 11.57
C ASN A 219 11.38 -11.04 10.72
N ALA A 220 11.54 -12.34 11.00
CA ALA A 220 12.47 -13.20 10.29
C ALA A 220 12.09 -13.35 8.81
N TRP A 221 10.82 -13.59 8.51
CA TRP A 221 10.31 -13.78 7.16
C TRP A 221 10.41 -12.49 6.32
N ARG A 222 9.98 -11.36 6.88
CA ARG A 222 10.04 -10.02 6.25
C ARG A 222 11.43 -9.40 6.24
N ARG A 223 12.39 -10.03 6.94
CA ARG A 223 13.76 -9.52 7.14
C ARG A 223 13.78 -8.13 7.80
N THR A 224 12.80 -7.86 8.67
CA THR A 224 12.77 -6.65 9.49
C THR A 224 13.51 -6.87 10.81
N THR A 225 14.03 -5.79 11.39
CA THR A 225 14.76 -5.88 12.67
C THR A 225 13.81 -5.59 13.82
N PRO A 226 13.69 -6.49 14.82
CA PRO A 226 12.89 -6.22 16.02
C PRO A 226 13.29 -4.93 16.73
N HIS A 227 12.33 -4.31 17.42
CA HIS A 227 12.51 -3.05 18.14
C HIS A 227 13.83 -2.98 18.93
N LYS A 228 14.52 -1.83 18.89
CA LYS A 228 15.86 -1.68 19.50
C LYS A 228 15.91 -2.00 20.99
N GLU A 229 14.87 -1.63 21.74
CA GLU A 229 14.79 -1.89 23.19
C GLU A 229 14.59 -3.37 23.46
N TYR A 230 13.82 -4.08 22.61
CA TYR A 230 13.68 -5.53 22.72
C TYR A 230 15.05 -6.20 22.61
N ARG A 231 15.86 -5.80 21.63
CA ARG A 231 17.23 -6.32 21.46
C ARG A 231 18.14 -5.97 22.66
N HIS A 232 17.97 -4.79 23.24
CA HIS A 232 18.71 -4.38 24.44
C HIS A 232 18.36 -5.25 25.67
N TYR A 233 17.08 -5.60 25.82
CA TYR A 233 16.57 -6.39 26.95
C TYR A 233 16.39 -7.88 26.64
N LEU A 234 16.91 -8.38 25.52
CA LEU A 234 16.71 -9.76 25.06
C LEU A 234 17.02 -10.83 26.11
N PRO A 235 18.12 -10.74 26.91
CA PRO A 235 18.38 -11.74 27.95
C PRO A 235 17.27 -11.78 29.02
N LEU A 236 16.75 -10.62 29.41
CA LEU A 236 15.67 -10.51 30.38
C LEU A 236 14.34 -10.98 29.78
N PHE A 237 14.08 -10.65 28.53
CA PHE A 237 12.93 -11.13 27.78
C PHE A 237 12.91 -12.66 27.71
N ASN A 238 14.03 -13.29 27.33
CA ASN A 238 14.13 -14.75 27.28
C ASN A 238 13.87 -15.35 28.66
N GLN A 239 14.49 -14.82 29.71
CA GLN A 239 14.29 -15.31 31.07
C GLN A 239 12.82 -15.23 31.54
N LEU A 240 12.12 -14.13 31.25
CA LEU A 240 10.78 -13.89 31.79
C LEU A 240 9.64 -14.40 30.91
N VAL A 241 9.88 -14.55 29.61
CA VAL A 241 8.86 -14.91 28.62
C VAL A 241 9.15 -16.28 28.01
N MET A 242 10.28 -16.44 27.31
CA MET A 242 10.55 -17.66 26.52
C MET A 242 10.93 -18.86 27.38
N ASP A 243 11.80 -18.66 28.37
CA ASP A 243 12.33 -19.69 29.26
C ASP A 243 11.50 -19.85 30.55
N ALA A 244 10.36 -19.15 30.66
CA ALA A 244 9.53 -19.21 31.86
C ALA A 244 8.91 -20.60 32.05
N GLU A 245 9.20 -21.24 33.19
CA GLU A 245 8.73 -22.60 33.53
C GLU A 245 7.21 -22.66 33.82
N ASP A 246 6.62 -21.58 34.34
CA ASP A 246 5.20 -21.48 34.71
C ASP A 246 4.47 -20.45 33.84
N ALA A 247 4.31 -20.78 32.55
CA ALA A 247 3.64 -19.92 31.57
C ALA A 247 2.10 -20.00 31.63
N GLY A 248 1.55 -20.94 32.39
CA GLY A 248 0.14 -21.29 32.34
C GLY A 248 -0.24 -22.07 31.08
N GLU A 249 -1.55 -22.16 30.82
CA GLU A 249 -2.14 -22.84 29.66
C GLU A 249 -2.33 -21.86 28.50
N ASP A 250 -2.06 -22.30 27.27
CA ASP A 250 -2.55 -21.62 26.07
C ASP A 250 -3.96 -22.15 25.77
N ARG A 251 -4.96 -21.27 25.85
CA ARG A 251 -6.38 -21.65 25.67
C ARG A 251 -6.79 -21.72 24.20
N GLY A 252 -5.88 -21.45 23.26
CA GLY A 252 -6.16 -21.49 21.83
C GLY A 252 -7.02 -20.32 21.32
N LEU A 253 -7.06 -19.20 22.06
CA LEU A 253 -7.82 -18.02 21.65
C LEU A 253 -7.18 -17.34 20.42
N THR A 254 -8.00 -16.94 19.47
CA THR A 254 -7.54 -16.28 18.22
C THR A 254 -7.38 -14.77 18.37
N PHE A 255 -8.06 -14.17 19.36
CA PHE A 255 -8.10 -12.72 19.59
C PHE A 255 -8.66 -11.90 18.42
N ILE A 256 -9.43 -12.56 17.55
CA ILE A 256 -10.27 -11.93 16.52
C ILE A 256 -11.54 -11.41 17.19
N ASP A 257 -12.08 -10.28 16.75
CA ASP A 257 -13.41 -9.83 17.22
C ASP A 257 -14.51 -10.85 16.84
N PRO A 258 -15.22 -11.47 17.83
CA PRO A 258 -16.29 -12.41 17.53
C PRO A 258 -17.53 -11.78 16.89
N ASN A 259 -17.60 -10.44 16.84
CA ASN A 259 -18.74 -9.70 16.28
C ASN A 259 -18.54 -9.27 14.82
N LEU A 260 -17.41 -9.62 14.20
CA LEU A 260 -17.21 -9.36 12.77
C LEU A 260 -18.37 -9.92 11.94
N GLU A 261 -18.87 -9.09 11.04
CA GLU A 261 -19.89 -9.46 10.08
C GLU A 261 -19.31 -10.44 9.03
N VAL A 262 -20.19 -11.16 8.33
CA VAL A 262 -19.75 -12.27 7.47
C VAL A 262 -18.93 -11.81 6.27
N ASP A 263 -19.23 -10.63 5.74
CA ASP A 263 -18.47 -9.97 4.69
C ASP A 263 -17.11 -9.49 5.19
N GLU A 264 -17.03 -8.91 6.39
CA GLU A 264 -15.77 -8.56 7.04
C GLU A 264 -14.86 -9.78 7.20
N ILE A 265 -15.39 -10.93 7.61
CA ILE A 265 -14.61 -12.17 7.72
C ILE A 265 -14.01 -12.59 6.37
N ALA A 266 -14.78 -12.52 5.28
CA ALA A 266 -14.28 -12.87 3.95
C ALA A 266 -13.25 -11.84 3.44
N ALA A 267 -13.49 -10.55 3.67
CA ALA A 267 -12.57 -9.48 3.32
C ALA A 267 -11.24 -9.63 4.06
N THR A 268 -11.29 -9.86 5.38
CA THR A 268 -10.11 -10.10 6.22
C THR A 268 -9.38 -11.36 5.80
N PHE A 269 -10.08 -12.45 5.47
CA PHE A 269 -9.44 -13.69 5.00
C PHE A 269 -8.59 -13.46 3.76
N VAL A 270 -9.15 -12.84 2.72
CA VAL A 270 -8.42 -12.59 1.46
C VAL A 270 -7.31 -11.57 1.67
N SER A 271 -7.56 -10.52 2.45
CA SER A 271 -6.58 -9.47 2.73
C SER A 271 -5.38 -10.03 3.52
N ALA A 272 -5.63 -10.74 4.62
CA ALA A 272 -4.59 -11.38 5.43
C ALA A 272 -3.78 -12.40 4.61
N TRP A 273 -4.46 -13.21 3.79
CA TRP A 273 -3.80 -14.17 2.90
C TRP A 273 -2.88 -13.46 1.89
N SER A 274 -3.36 -12.37 1.30
CA SER A 274 -2.60 -11.58 0.32
C SER A 274 -1.38 -10.87 0.94
N LEU A 275 -1.49 -10.46 2.20
CA LEU A 275 -0.42 -9.82 2.96
C LEU A 275 0.54 -10.85 3.55
N GLY A 276 0.24 -12.15 3.51
CA GLY A 276 1.08 -13.19 4.08
C GLY A 276 0.95 -13.37 5.59
N ASP A 277 -0.15 -12.89 6.16
CA ASP A 277 -0.55 -13.16 7.54
C ASP A 277 -1.33 -14.48 7.62
N PHE A 278 -0.60 -15.56 7.35
CA PHE A 278 -1.16 -16.91 7.25
C PHE A 278 -1.68 -17.45 8.59
N GLY A 279 -1.19 -16.91 9.72
CA GLY A 279 -1.73 -17.23 11.04
C GLY A 279 -3.18 -16.79 11.18
N LEU A 280 -3.46 -15.52 10.86
CA LEU A 280 -4.83 -14.99 10.84
C LEU A 280 -5.70 -15.71 9.80
N THR A 281 -5.17 -15.94 8.59
CA THR A 281 -5.90 -16.65 7.54
C THR A 281 -6.36 -18.04 8.01
N TYR A 282 -5.48 -18.80 8.67
CA TYR A 282 -5.83 -20.11 9.22
C TYR A 282 -6.87 -20.00 10.34
N ASP A 283 -6.73 -19.02 11.23
CA ASP A 283 -7.60 -18.82 12.39
C ASP A 283 -9.03 -18.39 12.01
N LEU A 284 -9.21 -17.84 10.80
CA LEU A 284 -10.53 -17.52 10.19
C LEU A 284 -11.23 -18.74 9.56
N LEU A 285 -10.53 -19.86 9.36
CA LEU A 285 -11.11 -21.09 8.85
C LEU A 285 -11.88 -21.85 9.94
N ALA A 286 -12.98 -22.50 9.57
CA ALA A 286 -13.71 -23.41 10.46
C ALA A 286 -12.84 -24.64 10.77
N ASN A 287 -13.08 -25.29 11.91
CA ASN A 287 -12.28 -26.45 12.32
C ASN A 287 -12.41 -27.65 11.37
N ASP A 288 -13.56 -27.80 10.71
CA ASP A 288 -13.82 -28.83 9.69
C ASP A 288 -13.57 -28.35 8.24
N SER A 289 -12.97 -27.17 8.06
CA SER A 289 -12.72 -26.61 6.74
C SER A 289 -11.69 -27.44 5.95
N PRO A 290 -12.00 -27.90 4.72
CA PRO A 290 -11.05 -28.62 3.89
C PRO A 290 -9.88 -27.73 3.43
N LEU A 291 -10.00 -26.40 3.55
CA LEU A 291 -8.92 -25.45 3.25
C LEU A 291 -7.74 -25.56 4.23
N ARG A 292 -7.95 -26.16 5.41
CA ARG A 292 -6.86 -26.52 6.33
C ARG A 292 -6.03 -27.71 5.82
N GLU A 293 -6.53 -28.43 4.81
CA GLU A 293 -5.87 -29.61 4.21
C GLU A 293 -5.53 -30.74 5.21
N GLY A 294 -6.11 -30.71 6.41
CA GLY A 294 -5.77 -31.63 7.50
C GLY A 294 -4.37 -31.41 8.10
N LEU A 295 -3.73 -30.28 7.82
CA LEU A 295 -2.43 -29.88 8.36
C LEU A 295 -2.59 -29.22 9.73
N GLU A 296 -1.57 -29.34 10.57
CA GLU A 296 -1.45 -28.52 11.78
C GLU A 296 -1.18 -27.06 11.41
N ARG A 297 -1.53 -26.12 12.30
CA ARG A 297 -1.44 -24.67 12.03
C ARG A 297 -0.07 -24.23 11.53
N ASP A 298 1.01 -24.65 12.21
CA ASP A 298 2.37 -24.23 11.86
C ASP A 298 2.84 -24.83 10.53
N GLU A 299 2.50 -26.09 10.25
CA GLU A 299 2.79 -26.74 8.96
C GLU A 299 2.06 -26.06 7.80
N TRP A 300 0.81 -25.64 8.03
CA TRP A 300 0.02 -24.88 7.08
C TRP A 300 0.68 -23.53 6.80
N ILE A 301 1.05 -22.78 7.84
CA ILE A 301 1.72 -21.47 7.72
C ILE A 301 3.07 -21.58 6.96
N GLU A 302 3.91 -22.56 7.30
CA GLU A 302 5.21 -22.76 6.62
C GLU A 302 5.05 -23.01 5.12
N ARG A 303 4.07 -23.84 4.73
CA ARG A 303 3.76 -24.10 3.32
C ARG A 303 3.35 -22.82 2.60
N HIS A 304 2.54 -21.97 3.23
CA HIS A 304 2.07 -20.71 2.64
C HIS A 304 3.19 -19.67 2.55
N HIS A 305 4.08 -19.60 3.53
CA HIS A 305 5.30 -18.79 3.41
C HIS A 305 6.20 -19.26 2.27
N SER A 306 6.34 -20.58 2.05
CA SER A 306 7.09 -21.12 0.91
C SER A 306 6.47 -20.65 -0.42
N TRP A 307 5.15 -20.79 -0.56
CA TRP A 307 4.43 -20.30 -1.73
C TRP A 307 4.59 -18.78 -1.91
N ALA A 308 4.45 -17.99 -0.86
CA ALA A 308 4.56 -16.52 -0.93
C ALA A 308 5.97 -16.06 -1.30
N ASN A 309 7.01 -16.80 -0.89
CA ASN A 309 8.39 -16.51 -1.29
C ASN A 309 8.63 -16.72 -2.79
N GLU A 310 7.92 -17.67 -3.40
CA GLU A 310 7.97 -17.97 -4.83
C GLU A 310 7.07 -17.01 -5.63
N ALA A 311 5.81 -16.89 -5.24
CA ALA A 311 4.79 -16.13 -5.97
C ALA A 311 4.88 -14.62 -5.77
N ARG A 312 5.49 -14.19 -4.66
CA ARG A 312 5.74 -12.79 -4.30
C ARG A 312 4.50 -11.90 -4.51
N PRO A 313 3.41 -12.18 -3.75
CA PRO A 313 2.19 -11.39 -3.82
C PRO A 313 2.45 -9.93 -3.47
N SER A 314 1.84 -9.03 -4.22
CA SER A 314 1.89 -7.60 -3.95
C SER A 314 0.67 -6.88 -4.52
N ARG A 315 0.43 -5.64 -4.07
CA ARG A 315 -0.58 -4.73 -4.63
C ARG A 315 -1.98 -5.36 -4.74
N PHE A 316 -2.37 -6.02 -3.67
CA PHE A 316 -3.71 -6.54 -3.52
C PHE A 316 -4.75 -5.43 -3.65
N GLU A 317 -5.83 -5.72 -4.36
CA GLU A 317 -7.00 -4.85 -4.49
C GLU A 317 -8.28 -5.67 -4.31
N LEU A 318 -9.13 -5.22 -3.39
CA LEU A 318 -10.45 -5.76 -3.17
C LEU A 318 -11.47 -4.98 -4.01
N GLY A 319 -12.07 -5.63 -5.00
CA GLY A 319 -13.04 -5.01 -5.90
C GLY A 319 -14.44 -4.92 -5.30
N PHE A 320 -14.90 -6.00 -4.66
CA PHE A 320 -16.14 -6.01 -3.87
C PHE A 320 -16.12 -7.16 -2.87
N VAL A 321 -16.91 -7.04 -1.80
CA VAL A 321 -17.34 -8.15 -0.94
C VAL A 321 -18.81 -7.95 -0.61
N ARG A 322 -19.61 -9.02 -0.67
CA ARG A 322 -21.06 -8.93 -0.42
C ARG A 322 -21.63 -10.23 0.13
N GLU A 323 -22.53 -10.14 1.11
CA GLU A 323 -23.37 -11.27 1.52
C GLU A 323 -24.37 -11.62 0.40
N ARG A 324 -24.44 -12.90 0.02
CA ARG A 324 -25.45 -13.39 -0.92
C ARG A 324 -26.81 -13.47 -0.23
N GLU A 325 -27.84 -12.98 -0.91
CA GLU A 325 -29.22 -13.23 -0.48
C GLU A 325 -29.47 -14.75 -0.47
N ALA A 326 -29.91 -15.27 0.68
CA ALA A 326 -30.19 -16.69 0.84
C ALA A 326 -31.22 -17.13 -0.20
N SER A 327 -30.82 -18.01 -1.13
CA SER A 327 -31.74 -18.65 -2.06
C SER A 327 -32.80 -19.42 -1.26
N ILE A 328 -34.04 -18.91 -1.26
CA ILE A 328 -35.17 -19.64 -0.68
C ILE A 328 -35.41 -20.86 -1.57
N PRO A 329 -35.26 -22.10 -1.06
CA PRO A 329 -35.51 -23.29 -1.87
C PRO A 329 -36.92 -23.25 -2.45
N ALA A 330 -37.06 -23.62 -3.73
CA ALA A 330 -38.33 -23.60 -4.46
C ALA A 330 -39.46 -24.49 -3.87
N LEU A 331 -39.17 -25.27 -2.82
CA LEU A 331 -40.15 -26.05 -2.07
C LEU A 331 -40.58 -25.32 -0.79
N TRP A 332 -41.69 -24.59 -0.87
CA TRP A 332 -42.38 -24.05 0.30
C TRP A 332 -42.98 -25.21 1.12
N LEU A 333 -42.45 -25.46 2.32
CA LEU A 333 -43.07 -26.34 3.33
C LEU A 333 -43.83 -25.48 4.35
N PRO A 334 -45.10 -25.79 4.69
CA PRO A 334 -45.88 -25.02 5.67
C PRO A 334 -45.24 -24.97 7.06
N SER A 335 -45.29 -23.78 7.63
CA SER A 335 -44.67 -23.29 8.87
C SER A 335 -45.23 -23.92 10.15
N SER A 336 -44.86 -25.18 10.40
CA SER A 336 -44.88 -25.75 11.76
C SER A 336 -43.60 -26.49 12.18
N VAL A 337 -42.53 -26.44 11.36
CA VAL A 337 -41.22 -27.02 11.69
C VAL A 337 -40.03 -26.08 11.40
N SER A 338 -40.20 -24.97 10.67
CA SER A 338 -39.14 -23.95 10.55
C SER A 338 -39.31 -22.89 11.63
N SER A 339 -38.56 -23.05 12.72
CA SER A 339 -38.20 -21.90 13.54
C SER A 339 -37.60 -20.83 12.62
N ARG A 340 -37.97 -19.57 12.85
CA ARG A 340 -37.17 -18.39 12.45
C ARG A 340 -35.83 -18.44 13.19
N GLY A 341 -34.98 -19.40 12.87
CA GLY A 341 -33.58 -19.44 13.28
C GLY A 341 -32.77 -18.68 12.26
N SER A 342 -31.93 -17.75 12.71
CA SER A 342 -30.80 -17.26 11.90
C SER A 342 -30.13 -18.48 11.27
N SER A 343 -29.96 -18.52 9.95
CA SER A 343 -29.26 -19.64 9.34
C SER A 343 -27.87 -19.73 9.97
N SER A 344 -27.48 -20.89 10.51
CA SER A 344 -26.12 -21.13 11.01
C SER A 344 -25.06 -21.13 9.90
N ARG A 345 -25.50 -20.90 8.66
CA ARG A 345 -24.72 -20.85 7.45
C ARG A 345 -25.03 -19.56 6.70
N LYS A 346 -23.99 -18.90 6.21
CA LYS A 346 -24.05 -17.70 5.37
C LYS A 346 -23.17 -17.89 4.13
N GLU A 347 -23.46 -17.16 3.07
CA GLU A 347 -22.65 -17.15 1.86
C GLU A 347 -22.24 -15.73 1.54
N VAL A 348 -20.96 -15.56 1.24
CA VAL A 348 -20.37 -14.27 0.89
C VAL A 348 -19.59 -14.44 -0.40
N GLU A 349 -19.58 -13.42 -1.24
CA GLU A 349 -18.81 -13.40 -2.47
C GLU A 349 -17.85 -12.22 -2.50
N ALA A 350 -16.71 -12.42 -3.15
CA ALA A 350 -15.67 -11.42 -3.28
C ALA A 350 -15.05 -11.45 -4.68
N GLY A 351 -14.87 -10.28 -5.26
CA GLY A 351 -14.03 -10.05 -6.43
C GLY A 351 -12.78 -9.31 -6.02
N TRP A 352 -11.62 -9.82 -6.40
CA TRP A 352 -10.33 -9.26 -5.97
C TRP A 352 -9.24 -9.50 -7.00
N SER A 353 -8.13 -8.77 -6.88
CA SER A 353 -6.98 -8.94 -7.75
C SER A 353 -5.67 -8.80 -6.97
N ILE A 354 -4.61 -9.42 -7.47
CA ILE A 354 -3.29 -9.34 -6.87
C ILE A 354 -2.21 -9.44 -7.95
N GLU A 355 -1.08 -8.81 -7.71
CA GLU A 355 0.09 -8.97 -8.57
C GLU A 355 0.99 -10.09 -8.06
N LEU A 356 1.45 -10.91 -8.99
CA LEU A 356 2.26 -12.08 -8.73
C LEU A 356 3.45 -12.04 -9.68
N SER A 357 4.66 -12.06 -9.12
CA SER A 357 5.90 -11.98 -9.91
C SER A 357 6.42 -13.39 -10.19
N ASP A 358 6.18 -13.86 -11.43
CA ASP A 358 6.63 -15.12 -12.02
C ASP A 358 6.08 -16.42 -11.40
N THR A 359 4.81 -16.77 -11.64
CA THR A 359 4.34 -18.16 -11.38
C THR A 359 3.10 -18.57 -12.18
N GLN A 360 3.04 -19.85 -12.56
CA GLN A 360 1.78 -20.54 -12.86
C GLN A 360 1.15 -20.97 -11.54
N LEU A 361 -0.08 -20.53 -11.26
CA LEU A 361 -0.62 -20.51 -9.90
C LEU A 361 -1.73 -21.54 -9.62
N SER A 362 -2.36 -22.08 -10.66
CA SER A 362 -3.53 -22.95 -10.47
C SER A 362 -3.13 -24.26 -9.79
N GLY A 363 -3.68 -24.52 -8.60
CA GLY A 363 -3.56 -25.80 -7.90
C GLY A 363 -2.37 -25.93 -6.94
N THR A 364 -1.66 -24.85 -6.61
CA THR A 364 -0.56 -24.88 -5.61
C THR A 364 -1.09 -24.91 -4.17
N LEU A 365 -2.14 -24.13 -3.91
CA LEU A 365 -2.84 -24.03 -2.62
C LEU A 365 -4.35 -24.24 -2.84
N ALA A 366 -5.05 -24.75 -1.83
CA ALA A 366 -6.48 -25.10 -1.94
C ALA A 366 -7.36 -23.85 -2.13
N GLU A 367 -6.93 -22.73 -1.57
CA GLU A 367 -7.58 -21.42 -1.61
C GLU A 367 -7.03 -20.50 -2.71
N MET A 368 -6.17 -20.99 -3.62
CA MET A 368 -5.71 -20.22 -4.77
C MET A 368 -6.64 -20.40 -5.98
N PRO A 369 -7.50 -19.41 -6.31
CA PRO A 369 -8.42 -19.52 -7.43
C PRO A 369 -7.73 -19.27 -8.78
N MET A 370 -8.44 -19.61 -9.86
CA MET A 370 -8.04 -19.34 -11.24
C MET A 370 -8.20 -17.87 -11.58
N GLY A 371 -7.13 -17.23 -12.05
CA GLY A 371 -7.20 -15.88 -12.60
C GLY A 371 -7.96 -15.88 -13.92
N THR A 372 -9.11 -15.20 -14.00
CA THR A 372 -9.91 -15.16 -15.24
C THR A 372 -9.29 -14.24 -16.31
N ALA A 373 -8.53 -13.26 -15.87
CA ALA A 373 -7.69 -12.40 -16.71
C ALA A 373 -6.31 -12.23 -16.06
N VAL A 374 -5.29 -11.98 -16.90
CA VAL A 374 -3.90 -11.76 -16.45
C VAL A 374 -3.28 -10.62 -17.26
N ASN A 375 -2.77 -9.62 -16.57
CA ASN A 375 -1.96 -8.56 -17.15
C ASN A 375 -0.48 -8.97 -17.08
N LYS A 376 0.14 -9.14 -18.25
CA LYS A 376 1.52 -9.65 -18.34
C LYS A 376 2.57 -8.59 -18.02
N VAL A 377 2.21 -7.31 -18.09
CA VAL A 377 3.13 -6.20 -17.79
C VAL A 377 3.29 -6.04 -16.29
N THR A 378 2.18 -6.11 -15.54
CA THR A 378 2.19 -5.93 -14.08
C THR A 378 2.19 -7.23 -13.30
N GLY A 379 1.82 -8.35 -13.93
CA GLY A 379 1.61 -9.63 -13.26
C GLY A 379 0.28 -9.70 -12.49
N ARG A 380 -0.64 -8.74 -12.71
CA ARG A 380 -1.94 -8.73 -12.03
C ARG A 380 -2.86 -9.83 -12.54
N HIS A 381 -3.46 -10.56 -11.60
CA HIS A 381 -4.46 -11.59 -11.83
C HIS A 381 -5.79 -11.18 -11.18
N TRP A 382 -6.91 -11.42 -11.86
CA TRP A 382 -8.25 -11.13 -11.34
C TRP A 382 -9.00 -12.41 -10.98
N PHE A 383 -9.62 -12.42 -9.80
CA PHE A 383 -10.27 -13.58 -9.22
C PHE A 383 -11.70 -13.26 -8.79
N TRP A 384 -12.53 -14.29 -8.81
CA TRP A 384 -13.89 -14.24 -8.29
C TRP A 384 -14.16 -15.50 -7.47
N THR A 385 -14.52 -15.28 -6.21
CA THR A 385 -14.60 -16.33 -5.19
C THR A 385 -15.85 -16.18 -4.34
N SER A 386 -16.39 -17.29 -3.86
CA SER A 386 -17.43 -17.28 -2.82
C SER A 386 -17.07 -18.16 -1.64
N TYR A 387 -17.54 -17.78 -0.47
CA TYR A 387 -17.23 -18.37 0.82
C TYR A 387 -18.52 -18.79 1.49
N THR A 388 -18.56 -20.03 1.97
CA THR A 388 -19.58 -20.49 2.92
C THR A 388 -19.03 -20.32 4.33
N LEU A 389 -19.74 -19.55 5.15
CA LEU A 389 -19.40 -19.32 6.55
C LEU A 389 -20.35 -20.10 7.47
N VAL A 390 -19.82 -20.57 8.58
CA VAL A 390 -20.57 -21.19 9.68
C VAL A 390 -20.25 -20.51 11.00
N ARG A 391 -21.18 -20.55 11.94
CA ARG A 391 -20.98 -19.94 13.26
C ARG A 391 -20.40 -20.96 14.25
N GLU A 392 -19.21 -20.68 14.78
CA GLU A 392 -18.56 -21.41 15.87
C GLU A 392 -18.59 -20.57 17.17
N GLU A 393 -18.06 -21.10 18.29
CA GLU A 393 -18.13 -20.43 19.61
C GLU A 393 -17.48 -19.03 19.62
N GLU A 394 -16.42 -18.83 18.83
CA GLU A 394 -15.63 -17.59 18.71
C GLU A 394 -16.01 -16.72 17.50
N GLY A 395 -17.20 -16.93 16.91
CA GLY A 395 -17.73 -16.10 15.81
C GLY A 395 -17.92 -16.85 14.49
N TRP A 396 -18.05 -16.10 13.39
CA TRP A 396 -18.16 -16.66 12.04
C TRP A 396 -16.81 -17.19 11.55
N ARG A 397 -16.83 -18.33 10.85
CA ARG A 397 -15.64 -18.99 10.28
C ARG A 397 -15.91 -19.51 8.88
N ILE A 398 -14.89 -19.47 8.01
CA ILE A 398 -14.97 -19.92 6.63
C ILE A 398 -14.85 -21.45 6.59
N ARG A 399 -15.93 -22.10 6.18
CA ARG A 399 -16.00 -23.55 6.04
C ARG A 399 -15.60 -24.02 4.65
N GLN A 400 -15.96 -23.28 3.61
CA GLN A 400 -15.68 -23.67 2.24
C GLN A 400 -15.46 -22.42 1.38
N MET A 401 -14.52 -22.52 0.44
CA MET A 401 -14.33 -21.57 -0.63
C MET A 401 -14.70 -22.23 -1.96
N THR A 402 -15.28 -21.45 -2.87
CA THR A 402 -15.55 -21.86 -4.24
C THR A 402 -14.97 -20.85 -5.21
N ASP A 403 -14.24 -21.35 -6.21
CA ASP A 403 -13.76 -20.56 -7.33
C ASP A 403 -14.91 -20.31 -8.31
N GLU A 404 -15.53 -19.13 -8.21
CA GLU A 404 -16.63 -18.70 -9.09
C GLU A 404 -16.12 -18.40 -10.49
N GLY A 405 -14.88 -17.90 -10.62
CA GLY A 405 -14.22 -17.67 -11.90
C GLY A 405 -14.08 -18.96 -12.71
N ALA A 406 -13.55 -20.03 -12.11
CA ALA A 406 -13.47 -21.34 -12.73
C ALA A 406 -14.86 -21.93 -13.05
N ARG A 407 -15.85 -21.72 -12.18
CA ARG A 407 -17.22 -22.16 -12.44
C ARG A 407 -17.83 -21.44 -13.65
N ALA A 408 -17.60 -20.14 -13.79
CA ALA A 408 -18.06 -19.34 -14.91
C ALA A 408 -17.52 -19.87 -16.25
N GLN A 409 -16.25 -20.30 -16.29
CA GLN A 409 -15.67 -20.95 -17.48
C GLN A 409 -16.37 -22.25 -17.87
N GLY A 410 -17.01 -22.94 -16.92
CA GLY A 410 -17.76 -24.16 -17.18
C GLY A 410 -19.20 -23.94 -17.68
N LEU A 411 -19.70 -22.70 -17.68
CA LEU A 411 -21.06 -22.38 -18.11
C LEU A 411 -21.20 -22.42 -19.64
N SER A 412 -22.41 -22.73 -20.09
CA SER A 412 -22.73 -22.68 -21.52
C SER A 412 -22.78 -21.23 -22.03
N THR A 413 -22.52 -21.02 -23.31
CA THR A 413 -22.61 -19.69 -23.95
C THR A 413 -23.98 -19.03 -23.76
N VAL A 414 -25.05 -19.82 -23.84
CA VAL A 414 -26.43 -19.32 -23.64
C VAL A 414 -26.60 -18.81 -22.22
N GLU A 415 -26.16 -19.58 -21.23
CA GLU A 415 -26.26 -19.21 -19.82
C GLU A 415 -25.40 -17.99 -19.48
N LEU A 416 -24.19 -17.88 -20.04
CA LEU A 416 -23.34 -16.69 -19.87
C LEU A 416 -24.03 -15.44 -20.41
N GLN A 417 -24.58 -15.50 -21.62
CA GLN A 417 -25.27 -14.36 -22.23
C GLN A 417 -26.54 -13.98 -21.46
N GLU A 418 -27.33 -14.97 -21.00
CA GLU A 418 -28.51 -14.72 -20.17
C GLU A 418 -28.15 -14.00 -18.87
N ARG A 419 -27.07 -14.44 -18.19
CA ARG A 419 -26.59 -13.79 -16.97
C ARG A 419 -26.11 -12.37 -17.23
N ILE A 420 -25.32 -12.15 -18.29
CA ILE A 420 -24.85 -10.81 -18.69
C ILE A 420 -26.05 -9.89 -18.95
N ASN A 421 -27.02 -10.33 -19.75
CA ASN A 421 -28.20 -9.54 -20.07
C ASN A 421 -28.98 -9.18 -18.79
N GLY A 422 -29.13 -10.12 -17.84
CA GLY A 422 -29.79 -9.83 -16.56
C GLY A 422 -29.06 -8.79 -15.70
N HIS A 423 -27.72 -8.78 -15.71
CA HIS A 423 -26.96 -7.72 -15.05
C HIS A 423 -27.09 -6.38 -15.78
N ASP A 424 -27.00 -6.37 -17.11
CA ASP A 424 -27.09 -5.16 -17.94
C ASP A 424 -28.50 -4.51 -17.85
N GLU A 425 -29.57 -5.30 -17.86
CA GLU A 425 -30.94 -4.82 -17.64
C GLU A 425 -31.05 -4.12 -16.29
N ARG A 426 -30.51 -4.73 -15.23
CA ARG A 426 -30.58 -4.18 -13.89
C ARG A 426 -29.71 -2.93 -13.71
N ILE A 427 -28.53 -2.89 -14.33
CA ILE A 427 -27.70 -1.68 -14.39
C ILE A 427 -28.51 -0.53 -15.02
N ASN A 428 -29.17 -0.79 -16.16
CA ASN A 428 -29.99 0.21 -16.84
C ASN A 428 -31.16 0.69 -15.98
N GLU A 429 -31.85 -0.20 -15.25
CA GLU A 429 -32.90 0.18 -14.31
C GLU A 429 -32.39 1.11 -13.21
N ILE A 430 -31.24 0.78 -12.61
CA ILE A 430 -30.62 1.58 -11.54
C ILE A 430 -30.28 2.99 -12.05
N LEU A 431 -29.67 3.09 -13.23
CA LEU A 431 -29.31 4.36 -13.86
C LEU A 431 -30.54 5.20 -14.21
N GLN A 432 -31.64 4.57 -14.67
CA GLN A 432 -32.90 5.25 -14.95
C GLN A 432 -33.60 5.76 -13.68
N GLN A 433 -33.50 5.01 -12.57
CA GLN A 433 -34.08 5.39 -11.29
C GLN A 433 -33.26 6.46 -10.56
N ASN A 434 -31.95 6.55 -10.85
CA ASN A 434 -31.02 7.51 -10.24
C ASN A 434 -30.31 8.39 -11.30
N PRO A 435 -31.04 9.14 -12.13
CA PRO A 435 -30.48 9.83 -13.31
C PRO A 435 -29.56 11.01 -12.97
N ARG A 436 -29.50 11.44 -11.70
CA ARG A 436 -28.61 12.51 -11.24
C ARG A 436 -27.30 12.02 -10.63
N GLY A 437 -27.04 10.70 -10.65
CA GLY A 437 -25.93 10.09 -9.91
C GLY A 437 -26.13 10.36 -8.42
N SER A 438 -26.92 9.53 -7.75
CA SER A 438 -26.99 9.66 -6.29
C SER A 438 -25.63 9.26 -5.71
N GLU A 439 -25.08 10.09 -4.83
CA GLU A 439 -23.98 9.80 -3.90
C GLU A 439 -24.36 8.69 -2.89
N ASN A 440 -25.24 7.77 -3.29
CA ASN A 440 -25.59 6.62 -2.49
C ASN A 440 -24.52 5.55 -2.72
N SER A 441 -23.68 5.34 -1.70
CA SER A 441 -22.62 4.31 -1.70
C SER A 441 -23.16 2.96 -2.13
N GLU A 442 -24.35 2.59 -1.63
CA GLU A 442 -24.98 1.29 -1.92
C GLU A 442 -25.31 1.11 -3.42
N VAL A 443 -25.75 2.18 -4.08
CA VAL A 443 -26.08 2.14 -5.52
C VAL A 443 -24.81 1.99 -6.35
N SER A 444 -23.76 2.73 -5.97
CA SER A 444 -22.46 2.66 -6.64
C SER A 444 -21.81 1.29 -6.45
N GLU A 445 -21.85 0.74 -5.25
CA GLU A 445 -21.40 -0.61 -4.92
C GLU A 445 -22.17 -1.67 -5.71
N GLU A 446 -23.51 -1.56 -5.81
CA GLU A 446 -24.30 -2.50 -6.62
C GLU A 446 -23.93 -2.42 -8.11
N LEU A 447 -23.72 -1.22 -8.66
CA LEU A 447 -23.30 -1.05 -10.05
C LEU A 447 -21.92 -1.68 -10.30
N ILE A 448 -20.92 -1.34 -9.49
CA ILE A 448 -19.56 -1.90 -9.58
C ILE A 448 -19.61 -3.43 -9.47
N TRP A 449 -20.34 -3.94 -8.49
CA TRP A 449 -20.54 -5.37 -8.29
C TRP A 449 -21.12 -6.05 -9.54
N ARG A 450 -22.18 -5.51 -10.15
CA ARG A 450 -22.78 -6.06 -11.38
C ARG A 450 -21.82 -6.01 -12.56
N ILE A 451 -21.09 -4.91 -12.72
CA ILE A 451 -20.14 -4.76 -13.82
C ILE A 451 -18.97 -5.75 -13.66
N ILE A 452 -18.46 -5.97 -12.45
CA ILE A 452 -17.39 -6.94 -12.23
C ILE A 452 -17.87 -8.37 -12.59
N HIS A 453 -19.10 -8.73 -12.24
CA HIS A 453 -19.69 -10.02 -12.63
C HIS A 453 -19.74 -10.19 -14.16
N THR A 454 -20.24 -9.17 -14.88
CA THR A 454 -20.30 -9.24 -16.34
C THR A 454 -18.93 -9.35 -16.97
N ILE A 455 -17.91 -8.66 -16.45
CA ILE A 455 -16.53 -8.80 -16.94
C ILE A 455 -16.00 -10.23 -16.72
N HIS A 456 -16.29 -10.90 -15.60
CA HIS A 456 -15.90 -12.31 -15.41
C HIS A 456 -16.64 -13.27 -16.37
N TYR A 457 -17.90 -12.97 -16.71
CA TYR A 457 -18.62 -13.74 -17.75
C TYR A 457 -18.07 -13.44 -19.14
N ASP A 458 -17.68 -12.20 -19.43
CA ASP A 458 -17.00 -11.83 -20.68
C ASP A 458 -15.67 -12.59 -20.81
N ASP A 459 -14.89 -12.72 -19.72
CA ASP A 459 -13.67 -13.53 -19.71
C ASP A 459 -13.93 -14.99 -20.11
N ALA A 460 -15.05 -15.57 -19.67
CA ALA A 460 -15.47 -16.92 -20.05
C ALA A 460 -15.89 -16.99 -21.52
N LEU A 461 -16.62 -15.99 -22.02
CA LEU A 461 -16.98 -15.91 -23.44
C LEU A 461 -15.74 -15.75 -24.33
N ILE A 462 -14.77 -14.93 -23.92
CA ILE A 462 -13.48 -14.77 -24.60
C ILE A 462 -12.69 -16.10 -24.61
N ALA A 463 -12.71 -16.86 -23.52
CA ALA A 463 -12.06 -18.16 -23.47
C ALA A 463 -12.73 -19.18 -24.42
N HIS A 464 -14.07 -19.18 -24.51
CA HIS A 464 -14.83 -20.04 -25.42
C HIS A 464 -14.67 -19.63 -26.89
N PHE A 465 -14.60 -18.33 -27.17
CA PHE A 465 -14.59 -17.76 -28.51
C PHE A 465 -13.46 -16.73 -28.67
N PRO A 466 -12.18 -17.16 -28.64
CA PRO A 466 -11.04 -16.24 -28.67
C PRO A 466 -10.91 -15.42 -29.97
N LEU A 467 -11.64 -15.79 -31.01
CA LEU A 467 -11.68 -15.11 -32.31
C LEU A 467 -12.96 -14.29 -32.54
N ASP A 468 -13.86 -14.19 -31.56
CA ASP A 468 -14.98 -13.26 -31.62
C ASP A 468 -14.57 -11.93 -30.98
N ARG A 469 -14.46 -10.88 -31.79
CA ARG A 469 -14.04 -9.55 -31.35
C ARG A 469 -15.05 -8.87 -30.42
N THR A 470 -16.32 -9.24 -30.48
CA THR A 470 -17.41 -8.54 -29.77
C THR A 470 -17.21 -8.61 -28.26
N TYR A 471 -16.93 -9.81 -27.75
CA TYR A 471 -16.71 -10.04 -26.32
C TYR A 471 -15.52 -9.24 -25.76
N TYR A 472 -14.45 -9.05 -26.54
CA TYR A 472 -13.34 -8.20 -26.10
C TYR A 472 -13.73 -6.72 -26.04
N GLY A 473 -14.49 -6.23 -27.01
CA GLY A 473 -14.94 -4.83 -27.05
C GLY A 473 -15.87 -4.51 -25.89
N ASP A 474 -16.78 -5.44 -25.58
CA ASP A 474 -17.70 -5.30 -24.46
C ASP A 474 -16.94 -5.34 -23.11
N ALA A 475 -16.03 -6.31 -22.92
CA ALA A 475 -15.19 -6.41 -21.72
C ALA A 475 -14.29 -5.18 -21.53
N TYR A 476 -13.70 -4.66 -22.62
CA TYR A 476 -12.93 -3.42 -22.62
C TYR A 476 -13.77 -2.24 -22.17
N THR A 477 -14.94 -2.04 -22.77
CA THR A 477 -15.84 -0.91 -22.46
C THR A 477 -16.27 -0.94 -20.99
N ARG A 478 -16.66 -2.12 -20.49
CA ARG A 478 -17.02 -2.30 -19.08
C ARG A 478 -15.85 -2.02 -18.13
N SER A 479 -14.64 -2.46 -18.49
CA SER A 479 -13.44 -2.24 -17.67
C SER A 479 -13.04 -0.77 -17.60
N ILE A 480 -13.09 -0.05 -18.73
CA ILE A 480 -12.87 1.41 -18.76
C ILE A 480 -13.94 2.12 -17.92
N GLY A 481 -15.20 1.69 -18.02
CA GLY A 481 -16.32 2.29 -17.27
C GLY A 481 -16.16 2.28 -15.75
N ILE A 482 -15.41 1.32 -15.19
CA ILE A 482 -15.09 1.25 -13.74
C ILE A 482 -13.65 1.66 -13.41
N GLY A 483 -12.91 2.23 -14.37
CA GLY A 483 -11.51 2.64 -14.17
C GLY A 483 -10.51 1.49 -14.03
N ALA A 484 -10.87 0.26 -14.41
CA ALA A 484 -10.00 -0.92 -14.37
C ALA A 484 -9.02 -0.94 -15.57
N LEU A 485 -8.18 0.09 -15.69
CA LEU A 485 -7.30 0.33 -16.83
C LEU A 485 -6.34 -0.84 -17.11
N GLU A 486 -5.79 -1.46 -16.05
CA GLU A 486 -4.91 -2.64 -16.18
C GLU A 486 -5.63 -3.81 -16.84
N ARG A 487 -6.93 -4.00 -16.57
CA ARG A 487 -7.75 -5.07 -17.15
C ARG A 487 -8.18 -4.71 -18.57
N ALA A 488 -8.54 -3.45 -18.82
CA ALA A 488 -8.84 -2.94 -20.15
C ALA A 488 -7.68 -3.18 -21.13
N MET A 489 -6.44 -2.96 -20.67
CA MET A 489 -5.23 -3.22 -21.44
C MET A 489 -5.09 -4.69 -21.87
N VAL A 490 -5.49 -5.66 -21.02
CA VAL A 490 -5.48 -7.09 -21.35
C VAL A 490 -6.33 -7.39 -22.59
N TYR A 491 -7.50 -6.76 -22.70
CA TYR A 491 -8.40 -6.96 -23.83
C TYR A 491 -7.86 -6.30 -25.10
N LEU A 492 -7.34 -5.07 -25.01
CA LEU A 492 -6.74 -4.38 -26.14
C LEU A 492 -5.51 -5.11 -26.70
N GLU A 493 -4.63 -5.63 -25.84
CA GLU A 493 -3.47 -6.42 -26.28
C GLU A 493 -3.88 -7.70 -27.02
N LYS A 494 -4.91 -8.40 -26.53
CA LYS A 494 -5.43 -9.59 -27.20
C LYS A 494 -6.11 -9.22 -28.53
N LEU A 495 -6.88 -8.14 -28.56
CA LEU A 495 -7.52 -7.62 -29.77
C LEU A 495 -6.48 -7.26 -30.83
N ALA A 496 -5.48 -6.44 -30.49
CA ALA A 496 -4.43 -6.00 -31.41
C ALA A 496 -3.61 -7.18 -31.96
N ARG A 497 -3.42 -8.23 -31.14
CA ARG A 497 -2.72 -9.45 -31.53
C ARG A 497 -3.53 -10.35 -32.47
N ASN A 498 -4.82 -10.51 -32.19
CA ASN A 498 -5.65 -11.50 -32.88
C ASN A 498 -6.34 -10.94 -34.14
N PHE A 499 -6.53 -9.62 -34.25
CA PHE A 499 -7.31 -8.98 -35.32
C PHE A 499 -6.48 -7.96 -36.10
N ALA A 500 -5.78 -8.43 -37.13
CA ALA A 500 -4.85 -7.60 -37.92
C ALA A 500 -5.51 -6.42 -38.66
N GLU A 501 -6.76 -6.56 -39.10
CA GLU A 501 -7.45 -5.55 -39.92
C GLU A 501 -7.65 -4.20 -39.22
N GLN A 502 -7.74 -4.20 -37.88
CA GLN A 502 -7.94 -2.99 -37.05
C GLN A 502 -6.76 -2.75 -36.11
N ARG A 503 -5.63 -3.43 -36.34
CA ARG A 503 -4.49 -3.39 -35.43
C ARG A 503 -3.95 -1.98 -35.23
N GLY A 504 -3.92 -1.14 -36.29
CA GLY A 504 -3.52 0.26 -36.19
C GLY A 504 -4.36 1.02 -35.15
N SER A 505 -5.69 1.04 -35.30
CA SER A 505 -6.58 1.72 -34.35
C SER A 505 -6.54 1.11 -32.94
N LEU A 506 -6.42 -0.21 -32.82
CA LEU A 506 -6.35 -0.90 -31.52
C LEU A 506 -5.05 -0.58 -30.78
N LEU A 507 -3.92 -0.52 -31.48
CA LEU A 507 -2.64 -0.11 -30.90
C LEU A 507 -2.64 1.36 -30.46
N ARG A 508 -3.37 2.22 -31.17
CA ARG A 508 -3.61 3.61 -30.75
C ARG A 508 -4.38 3.67 -29.44
N GLN A 509 -5.50 2.94 -29.33
CA GLN A 509 -6.26 2.84 -28.07
C GLN A 509 -5.43 2.24 -26.94
N LEU A 510 -4.58 1.25 -27.26
CA LEU A 510 -3.64 0.65 -26.32
C LEU A 510 -2.62 1.68 -25.81
N ALA A 511 -2.05 2.50 -26.69
CA ALA A 511 -1.13 3.57 -26.32
C ALA A 511 -1.78 4.59 -25.37
N ILE A 512 -3.00 5.04 -25.68
CA ILE A 512 -3.75 5.97 -24.82
C ILE A 512 -4.01 5.33 -23.44
N THR A 513 -4.44 4.07 -23.40
CA THR A 513 -4.70 3.34 -22.15
C THR A 513 -3.41 3.15 -21.33
N GLN A 514 -2.29 2.89 -21.99
CA GLN A 514 -0.97 2.78 -21.37
C GLN A 514 -0.53 4.11 -20.76
N GLU A 515 -0.72 5.23 -21.45
CA GLU A 515 -0.40 6.55 -20.88
C GLU A 515 -1.27 6.89 -19.67
N SER A 516 -2.58 6.62 -19.73
CA SER A 516 -3.46 6.82 -18.57
C SER A 516 -3.05 5.95 -17.37
N LEU A 517 -2.52 4.74 -17.61
CA LEU A 517 -1.89 3.93 -16.56
C LEU A 517 -0.60 4.55 -16.01
N GLY A 518 0.22 5.13 -16.90
CA GLY A 518 1.41 5.88 -16.51
C GLY A 518 1.07 7.03 -15.57
N GLU A 519 0.09 7.85 -15.94
CA GLU A 519 -0.46 8.94 -15.12
C GLU A 519 -1.00 8.43 -13.77
N TYR A 520 -1.82 7.38 -13.79
CA TYR A 520 -2.35 6.73 -12.57
C TYR A 520 -1.24 6.33 -11.58
N TYR A 521 -0.11 5.83 -12.09
CA TYR A 521 1.04 5.46 -11.26
C TYR A 521 1.88 6.68 -10.85
N ARG A 522 2.00 7.69 -11.69
CA ARG A 522 2.69 8.96 -11.39
C ARG A 522 2.05 9.67 -10.20
N GLU A 523 0.72 9.77 -10.19
CA GLU A 523 -0.06 10.37 -9.09
C GLU A 523 0.16 9.64 -7.75
N ARG A 524 0.46 8.35 -7.79
CA ARG A 524 0.78 7.51 -6.62
C ARG A 524 2.26 7.48 -6.28
N GLY A 525 3.09 8.30 -6.92
CA GLY A 525 4.52 8.40 -6.68
C GLY A 525 5.34 7.21 -7.23
N MET A 526 4.78 6.43 -8.14
CA MET A 526 5.41 5.22 -8.68
C MET A 526 6.15 5.48 -10.00
N THR A 527 7.20 6.28 -9.93
CA THR A 527 7.95 6.79 -11.09
C THR A 527 8.51 5.71 -12.02
N ALA A 528 8.92 4.56 -11.48
CA ALA A 528 9.42 3.45 -12.30
C ALA A 528 8.33 2.85 -13.20
N ARG A 529 7.08 2.76 -12.71
CA ARG A 529 5.95 2.27 -13.50
C ARG A 529 5.45 3.31 -14.49
N ASP A 530 5.37 4.57 -14.06
CA ASP A 530 5.08 5.69 -14.95
C ASP A 530 5.99 5.66 -16.19
N GLY A 531 7.31 5.62 -15.98
CA GLY A 531 8.28 5.51 -17.08
C GLY A 531 8.13 4.23 -17.92
N GLN A 532 7.82 3.09 -17.31
CA GLN A 532 7.58 1.83 -18.04
C GLN A 532 6.36 1.95 -18.95
N PHE A 533 5.25 2.49 -18.46
CA PHE A 533 4.00 2.63 -19.21
C PHE A 533 4.09 3.72 -20.28
N ALA A 534 4.77 4.83 -20.02
CA ALA A 534 5.06 5.85 -21.03
C ALA A 534 5.89 5.27 -22.20
N ALA A 535 6.89 4.43 -21.90
CA ALA A 535 7.68 3.75 -22.94
C ALA A 535 6.85 2.74 -23.75
N LEU A 536 5.94 2.01 -23.09
CA LEU A 536 5.01 1.11 -23.76
C LEU A 536 4.03 1.88 -24.66
N ALA A 537 3.49 3.00 -24.17
CA ALA A 537 2.60 3.87 -24.93
C ALA A 537 3.27 4.38 -26.21
N GLU A 538 4.50 4.89 -26.10
CA GLU A 538 5.28 5.34 -27.25
C GLU A 538 5.55 4.21 -28.25
N ALA A 539 5.90 3.01 -27.76
CA ALA A 539 6.12 1.85 -28.65
C ALA A 539 4.83 1.47 -29.40
N SER A 540 3.70 1.40 -28.70
CA SER A 540 2.39 1.06 -29.27
C SER A 540 1.94 2.09 -30.31
N ILE A 541 2.10 3.39 -30.06
CA ILE A 541 1.68 4.43 -31.01
C ILE A 541 2.57 4.47 -32.25
N ARG A 542 3.89 4.24 -32.11
CA ARG A 542 4.80 4.16 -33.26
C ARG A 542 4.51 2.93 -34.11
N GLU A 543 4.18 1.80 -33.50
CA GLU A 543 3.72 0.62 -34.22
C GLU A 543 2.37 0.87 -34.92
N SER A 544 1.44 1.57 -34.27
CA SER A 544 0.18 2.00 -34.88
C SER A 544 0.42 2.82 -36.14
N LEU A 545 1.29 3.85 -36.08
CA LEU A 545 1.63 4.72 -37.20
C LEU A 545 2.31 3.97 -38.36
N ALA A 546 3.13 2.97 -38.05
CA ALA A 546 3.75 2.11 -39.07
C ALA A 546 2.72 1.27 -39.85
N LEU A 547 1.57 0.93 -39.23
CA LEU A 547 0.47 0.20 -39.86
C LEU A 547 -0.55 1.15 -40.52
N GLN A 548 -0.79 2.30 -39.90
CA GLN A 548 -1.79 3.28 -40.29
C GLN A 548 -1.26 4.69 -40.02
N ASN A 549 -0.75 5.32 -41.08
CA ASN A 549 -0.27 6.69 -41.04
C ASN A 549 -1.45 7.68 -41.11
N ASP A 550 -1.92 8.15 -39.95
CA ASP A 550 -3.08 9.02 -39.84
C ASP A 550 -2.88 10.17 -38.84
N VAL A 551 -3.76 11.18 -38.94
CA VAL A 551 -3.73 12.39 -38.10
C VAL A 551 -3.77 12.04 -36.61
N ALA A 552 -4.69 11.15 -36.23
CA ALA A 552 -4.87 10.76 -34.83
C ALA A 552 -3.63 10.09 -34.24
N GLY A 553 -2.92 9.26 -35.01
CA GLY A 553 -1.68 8.61 -34.56
C GLY A 553 -0.57 9.61 -34.27
N HIS A 554 -0.38 10.58 -35.16
CA HIS A 554 0.63 11.62 -35.00
C HIS A 554 0.29 12.57 -33.84
N ALA A 555 -0.98 12.95 -33.69
CA ALA A 555 -1.43 13.79 -32.58
C ALA A 555 -1.18 13.13 -31.21
N VAL A 556 -1.55 11.85 -31.06
CA VAL A 556 -1.30 11.09 -29.82
C VAL A 556 0.20 10.95 -29.54
N LEU A 557 1.03 10.68 -30.57
CA LEU A 557 2.49 10.61 -30.38
C LEU A 557 3.07 11.96 -29.96
N ALA A 558 2.62 13.06 -30.58
CA ALA A 558 3.06 14.40 -30.20
C ALA A 558 2.70 14.73 -28.75
N GLU A 559 1.48 14.42 -28.31
CA GLU A 559 1.03 14.63 -26.93
C GLU A 559 1.91 13.86 -25.93
N LEU A 560 2.25 12.59 -26.22
CA LEU A 560 3.16 11.79 -25.40
C LEU A 560 4.56 12.41 -25.31
N LEU A 561 5.09 12.89 -26.43
CA LEU A 561 6.41 13.53 -26.51
C LEU A 561 6.45 14.86 -25.74
N MET A 562 5.36 15.63 -25.80
CA MET A 562 5.20 16.87 -25.05
C MET A 562 5.20 16.64 -23.54
N ARG A 563 4.44 15.63 -23.07
CA ARG A 563 4.42 15.25 -21.65
C ARG A 563 5.79 14.87 -21.10
N GLN A 564 6.68 14.30 -21.92
CA GLN A 564 8.04 13.95 -21.53
C GLN A 564 8.97 15.18 -21.40
N GLY A 565 8.56 16.36 -21.89
CA GLY A 565 9.22 17.65 -21.74
C GLY A 565 10.53 17.83 -22.53
N GLU A 566 11.29 16.77 -22.78
CA GLU A 566 12.62 16.86 -23.42
C GLU A 566 12.59 16.77 -24.94
N ARG A 567 11.43 16.46 -25.55
CA ARG A 567 11.32 16.04 -26.97
C ARG A 567 10.32 16.89 -27.77
N LEU A 568 10.23 18.17 -27.43
CA LEU A 568 9.31 19.12 -28.06
C LEU A 568 9.55 19.29 -29.58
N ASP A 569 10.80 19.16 -30.04
CA ASP A 569 11.13 19.24 -31.47
C ASP A 569 10.62 18.02 -32.26
N GLU A 570 10.66 16.83 -31.65
CA GLU A 570 10.04 15.64 -32.23
C GLU A 570 8.51 15.80 -32.25
N ALA A 571 7.91 16.30 -31.16
CA ALA A 571 6.47 16.56 -31.10
C ALA A 571 6.01 17.54 -32.19
N GLU A 572 6.76 18.62 -32.42
CA GLU A 572 6.50 19.57 -33.51
C GLU A 572 6.51 18.89 -34.88
N SER A 573 7.50 18.01 -35.10
CA SER A 573 7.63 17.27 -36.35
C SER A 573 6.43 16.35 -36.59
N GLU A 574 5.95 15.66 -35.55
CA GLU A 574 4.76 14.81 -35.63
C GLU A 574 3.48 15.63 -35.88
N LEU A 575 3.31 16.79 -35.23
CA LEU A 575 2.17 17.68 -35.49
C LEU A 575 2.19 18.26 -36.91
N GLN A 576 3.37 18.54 -37.46
CA GLN A 576 3.51 18.98 -38.83
C GLN A 576 3.14 17.86 -39.83
N LEU A 577 3.52 16.61 -39.55
CA LEU A 577 3.06 15.45 -40.33
C LEU A 577 1.54 15.28 -40.24
N ALA A 578 0.97 15.41 -39.03
CA ALA A 578 -0.48 15.39 -38.84
C ALA A 578 -1.17 16.47 -39.69
N LYS A 579 -0.62 17.68 -39.73
CA LYS A 579 -1.13 18.82 -40.51
C LYS A 579 -1.15 18.55 -42.01
N GLU A 580 -0.14 17.87 -42.52
CA GLU A 580 -0.06 17.48 -43.94
C GLU A 580 -1.09 16.41 -44.32
N LEU A 581 -1.53 15.61 -43.35
CA LEU A 581 -2.53 14.55 -43.54
C LEU A 581 -3.96 15.00 -43.28
N ALA A 582 -4.17 16.14 -42.62
CA ALA A 582 -5.47 16.66 -42.26
C ALA A 582 -6.36 16.88 -43.50
N VAL A 583 -7.59 16.36 -43.45
CA VAL A 583 -8.56 16.49 -44.55
C VAL A 583 -9.84 17.20 -44.13
N THR A 584 -10.11 17.27 -42.82
CA THR A 584 -11.27 17.95 -42.26
C THR A 584 -10.88 19.23 -41.53
N ARG A 585 -11.82 20.19 -41.47
CA ARG A 585 -11.66 21.42 -40.68
C ARG A 585 -11.49 21.12 -39.19
N GLU A 586 -12.12 20.06 -38.71
CA GLU A 586 -12.01 19.61 -37.31
C GLU A 586 -10.60 19.13 -36.99
N GLU A 587 -10.00 18.29 -37.85
CA GLU A 587 -8.60 17.88 -37.73
C GLU A 587 -7.65 19.07 -37.81
N GLU A 588 -7.85 19.99 -38.75
CA GLU A 588 -7.04 21.20 -38.87
C GLU A 588 -7.11 22.06 -37.58
N ALA A 589 -8.30 22.25 -37.00
CA ALA A 589 -8.48 22.99 -35.77
C ALA A 589 -7.84 22.30 -34.56
N MET A 590 -7.97 20.98 -34.46
CA MET A 590 -7.33 20.16 -33.42
C MET A 590 -5.81 20.30 -33.47
N ILE A 591 -5.20 20.16 -34.65
CA ILE A 591 -3.75 20.26 -34.83
C ILE A 591 -3.23 21.67 -34.51
N GLU A 592 -3.96 22.72 -34.91
CA GLU A 592 -3.63 24.10 -34.50
C GLU A 592 -3.76 24.28 -32.99
N SER A 593 -4.73 23.64 -32.34
CA SER A 593 -4.77 23.63 -30.87
C SER A 593 -3.58 22.89 -30.27
N ASP A 594 -3.12 21.78 -30.84
CA ASP A 594 -1.98 21.02 -30.31
C ASP A 594 -0.65 21.75 -30.50
N LEU A 595 -0.47 22.44 -31.63
CA LEU A 595 0.64 23.38 -31.83
C LEU A 595 0.59 24.53 -30.83
N GLY A 596 -0.62 25.00 -30.48
CA GLY A 596 -0.82 25.96 -29.40
C GLY A 596 -0.36 25.42 -28.05
N ASN A 597 -0.71 24.17 -27.70
CA ASN A 597 -0.27 23.53 -26.47
C ASN A 597 1.28 23.39 -26.46
N LEU A 598 1.89 22.96 -27.57
CA LEU A 598 3.34 22.85 -27.73
C LEU A 598 4.05 24.19 -27.50
N ALA A 599 3.51 25.28 -28.04
CA ALA A 599 4.03 26.63 -27.82
C ALA A 599 3.91 27.06 -26.35
N VAL A 600 2.87 26.64 -25.62
CA VAL A 600 2.77 26.85 -24.17
C VAL A 600 3.89 26.13 -23.44
N ASP A 601 4.18 24.87 -23.79
CA ASP A 601 5.24 24.09 -23.17
C ASP A 601 6.64 24.66 -23.45
N ARG A 602 6.81 25.38 -24.57
CA ARG A 602 8.01 26.17 -24.88
C ARG A 602 8.06 27.55 -24.22
N GLU A 603 7.04 27.92 -23.45
CA GLU A 603 6.83 29.26 -22.87
C GLU A 603 6.67 30.38 -23.92
N GLU A 604 6.32 30.03 -25.17
CA GLU A 604 6.13 30.94 -26.30
C GLU A 604 4.67 31.44 -26.36
N LEU A 605 4.26 32.19 -25.34
CA LEU A 605 2.85 32.56 -25.13
C LEU A 605 2.21 33.33 -26.30
N GLU A 606 2.93 34.24 -26.96
CA GLU A 606 2.43 34.91 -28.16
C GLU A 606 2.16 33.92 -29.30
N GLU A 607 2.99 32.90 -29.46
CA GLU A 607 2.83 31.88 -30.49
C GLU A 607 1.63 30.99 -30.21
N ALA A 608 1.51 30.55 -28.95
CA ALA A 608 0.36 29.80 -28.47
C ALA A 608 -0.96 30.55 -28.76
N LEU A 609 -0.98 31.86 -28.50
CA LEU A 609 -2.15 32.69 -28.80
C LEU A 609 -2.51 32.69 -30.29
N ARG A 610 -1.50 32.77 -31.19
CA ARG A 610 -1.75 32.74 -32.65
C ARG A 610 -2.35 31.41 -33.08
N HIS A 611 -1.81 30.30 -32.60
CA HIS A 611 -2.29 28.96 -32.90
C HIS A 611 -3.72 28.72 -32.38
N TYR A 612 -4.00 29.08 -31.13
CA TYR A 612 -5.36 28.95 -30.60
C TYR A 612 -6.38 29.84 -31.32
N GLN A 613 -6.00 31.08 -31.67
CA GLN A 613 -6.85 31.94 -32.49
C GLN A 613 -7.11 31.32 -33.86
N ARG A 614 -6.09 30.70 -34.47
CA ARG A 614 -6.25 30.01 -35.74
C ARG A 614 -7.20 28.82 -35.65
N ALA A 615 -7.10 28.01 -34.59
CA ALA A 615 -8.05 26.93 -34.32
C ALA A 615 -9.49 27.46 -34.21
N ALA A 616 -9.70 28.55 -33.46
CA ALA A 616 -11.02 29.19 -33.32
C ALA A 616 -11.54 29.83 -34.62
N GLU A 617 -10.67 30.30 -35.52
CA GLU A 617 -11.06 30.75 -36.86
C GLU A 617 -11.52 29.60 -37.75
N ILE A 618 -10.85 28.45 -37.65
CA ILE A 618 -11.16 27.25 -38.43
C ILE A 618 -12.47 26.62 -37.94
N GLU A 619 -12.61 26.45 -36.62
CA GLU A 619 -13.78 25.88 -35.98
C GLU A 619 -14.14 26.70 -34.73
N PRO A 620 -15.07 27.67 -34.85
CA PRO A 620 -15.44 28.57 -33.74
C PRO A 620 -16.03 27.88 -32.51
N ASN A 621 -16.54 26.65 -32.68
CA ASN A 621 -17.12 25.85 -31.62
C ASN A 621 -16.18 24.70 -31.20
N PHE A 622 -14.89 24.77 -31.53
CA PHE A 622 -13.91 23.77 -31.09
C PHE A 622 -13.83 23.77 -29.55
N GLU A 623 -14.01 22.61 -28.95
CA GLU A 623 -14.19 22.46 -27.50
C GLU A 623 -13.00 23.03 -26.72
N GLY A 624 -13.29 23.83 -25.71
CA GLY A 624 -12.32 24.46 -24.81
C GLY A 624 -11.45 25.55 -25.44
N ILE A 625 -11.57 25.85 -26.74
CA ILE A 625 -10.61 26.75 -27.41
C ILE A 625 -10.65 28.18 -26.86
N TRP A 626 -11.84 28.69 -26.57
CA TRP A 626 -11.99 30.03 -26.01
C TRP A 626 -11.42 30.13 -24.61
N PHE A 627 -11.53 29.08 -23.81
CA PHE A 627 -10.86 29.02 -22.51
C PHE A 627 -9.33 29.08 -22.68
N LYS A 628 -8.76 28.30 -23.61
CA LYS A 628 -7.32 28.31 -23.90
C LYS A 628 -6.83 29.70 -24.34
N ILE A 629 -7.54 30.37 -25.25
CA ILE A 629 -7.22 31.76 -25.67
C ILE A 629 -7.24 32.71 -24.46
N GLY A 630 -8.29 32.66 -23.63
CA GLY A 630 -8.42 33.51 -22.44
C GLY A 630 -7.31 33.27 -21.43
N PHE A 631 -6.92 32.01 -21.23
CA PHE A 631 -5.81 31.60 -20.38
C PHE A 631 -4.48 32.20 -20.84
N ILE A 632 -4.17 32.12 -22.14
CA ILE A 632 -2.95 32.71 -22.68
C ILE A 632 -2.98 34.25 -22.60
N GLN A 633 -4.10 34.89 -22.94
CA GLN A 633 -4.24 36.35 -22.79
C GLN A 633 -4.01 36.81 -21.35
N ARG A 634 -4.53 36.07 -20.36
CA ARG A 634 -4.29 36.34 -18.94
C ARG A 634 -2.80 36.22 -18.61
N ASN A 635 -2.12 35.16 -19.05
CA ASN A 635 -0.69 34.96 -18.80
C ASN A 635 0.18 36.03 -19.47
N LEU A 636 -0.26 36.54 -20.62
CA LEU A 636 0.29 37.73 -21.29
C LEU A 636 -0.10 39.06 -20.63
N LYS A 637 -0.84 39.04 -19.51
CA LYS A 637 -1.35 40.20 -18.75
C LYS A 637 -2.31 41.10 -19.54
N ARG A 638 -2.94 40.57 -20.58
CA ARG A 638 -3.99 41.23 -21.38
C ARG A 638 -5.36 41.00 -20.75
N TYR A 639 -5.54 41.50 -19.53
CA TYR A 639 -6.68 41.13 -18.68
C TYR A 639 -8.06 41.53 -19.25
N GLU A 640 -8.16 42.66 -19.96
CA GLU A 640 -9.42 43.06 -20.60
C GLU A 640 -9.83 42.14 -21.75
N GLU A 641 -8.86 41.72 -22.55
CA GLU A 641 -9.08 40.72 -23.62
C GLU A 641 -9.48 39.38 -23.00
N ALA A 642 -8.73 38.92 -21.99
CA ALA A 642 -9.02 37.67 -21.28
C ALA A 642 -10.43 37.66 -20.67
N LYS A 643 -10.86 38.78 -20.06
CA LYS A 643 -12.23 38.91 -19.52
C LYS A 643 -13.29 38.73 -20.60
N ALA A 644 -13.14 39.40 -21.75
CA ALA A 644 -14.07 39.25 -22.86
C ALA A 644 -14.09 37.82 -23.42
N THR A 645 -12.91 37.21 -23.55
CA THR A 645 -12.78 35.84 -24.06
C THR A 645 -13.33 34.79 -23.09
N TYR A 646 -13.11 34.91 -21.78
CA TYR A 646 -13.73 34.00 -20.81
C TYR A 646 -15.24 34.16 -20.72
N LEU A 647 -15.78 35.38 -20.87
CA LEU A 647 -17.23 35.58 -20.98
C LEU A 647 -17.79 34.85 -22.20
N HIS A 648 -17.07 34.87 -23.32
CA HIS A 648 -17.46 34.13 -24.51
C HIS A 648 -17.34 32.61 -24.31
N ALA A 649 -16.29 32.13 -23.65
CA ALA A 649 -16.14 30.71 -23.29
C ALA A 649 -17.34 30.22 -22.45
N ILE A 650 -17.78 31.01 -21.46
CA ILE A 650 -18.96 30.72 -20.63
C ILE A 650 -20.26 30.70 -21.45
N GLU A 651 -20.35 31.46 -22.53
CA GLU A 651 -21.52 31.46 -23.42
C GLU A 651 -21.57 30.20 -24.30
N GLN A 652 -20.42 29.72 -24.78
CA GLN A 652 -20.32 28.50 -25.58
C GLN A 652 -20.45 27.24 -24.71
N GLU A 653 -19.75 27.22 -23.58
CA GLU A 653 -19.63 26.08 -22.68
C GLU A 653 -20.08 26.48 -21.26
N PRO A 654 -21.39 26.69 -21.03
CA PRO A 654 -21.92 27.17 -19.75
C PRO A 654 -21.72 26.20 -18.58
N LYS A 655 -21.26 24.98 -18.87
CA LYS A 655 -20.97 23.93 -17.88
C LYS A 655 -19.48 23.80 -17.56
N ASP A 656 -18.60 24.52 -18.24
CA ASP A 656 -17.18 24.53 -17.87
C ASP A 656 -16.94 25.44 -16.66
N ILE A 657 -16.54 24.84 -15.54
CA ILE A 657 -16.24 25.54 -14.28
C ILE A 657 -14.94 26.37 -14.40
N ALA A 658 -14.00 25.97 -15.26
CA ALA A 658 -12.69 26.59 -15.34
C ALA A 658 -12.78 28.06 -15.78
N ALA A 659 -13.57 28.36 -16.80
CA ALA A 659 -13.80 29.73 -17.27
C ALA A 659 -14.41 30.64 -16.18
N TYR A 660 -15.39 30.16 -15.40
CA TYR A 660 -15.94 30.90 -14.26
C TYR A 660 -14.88 31.19 -13.19
N SER A 661 -14.04 30.20 -12.90
CA SER A 661 -12.99 30.29 -11.88
C SER A 661 -11.93 31.34 -12.25
N GLU A 662 -11.46 31.30 -13.49
CA GLU A 662 -10.45 32.24 -14.00
C GLU A 662 -10.98 33.66 -14.10
N LEU A 663 -12.21 33.85 -14.59
CA LEU A 663 -12.84 35.17 -14.66
C LEU A 663 -13.10 35.74 -13.25
N CYS A 664 -13.55 34.90 -12.31
CA CYS A 664 -13.68 35.27 -10.91
C CYS A 664 -12.35 35.74 -10.32
N ALA A 665 -11.27 34.99 -10.55
CA ALA A 665 -9.94 35.34 -10.04
C ALA A 665 -9.46 36.70 -10.57
N ILE A 666 -9.70 37.01 -11.85
CA ILE A 666 -9.38 38.33 -12.42
C ILE A 666 -10.16 39.45 -11.69
N TYR A 667 -11.47 39.31 -11.53
CA TYR A 667 -12.28 40.31 -10.82
C TYR A 667 -11.91 40.46 -9.35
N MET A 668 -11.57 39.37 -8.66
CA MET A 668 -11.10 39.44 -7.27
C MET A 668 -9.78 40.21 -7.15
N ASN A 669 -8.83 39.97 -8.06
CA ASN A 669 -7.56 40.69 -8.11
C ASN A 669 -7.74 42.18 -8.39
N GLU A 670 -8.71 42.55 -9.22
CA GLU A 670 -9.09 43.95 -9.50
C GLU A 670 -9.95 44.58 -8.39
N ARG A 671 -10.25 43.82 -7.32
CA ARG A 671 -11.14 44.21 -6.20
C ARG A 671 -12.59 44.48 -6.62
N GLU A 672 -13.01 43.94 -7.74
CA GLU A 672 -14.38 44.00 -8.25
C GLU A 672 -15.24 42.85 -7.70
N MET A 673 -15.37 42.77 -6.36
CA MET A 673 -16.04 41.66 -5.66
C MET A 673 -17.49 41.44 -6.10
N GLY A 674 -18.19 42.49 -6.51
CA GLY A 674 -19.56 42.41 -7.03
C GLY A 674 -19.65 41.62 -8.33
N LYS A 675 -18.73 41.88 -9.28
CA LYS A 675 -18.68 41.15 -10.56
C LYS A 675 -18.20 39.72 -10.38
N ALA A 676 -17.18 39.51 -9.52
CA ALA A 676 -16.73 38.16 -9.18
C ALA A 676 -17.89 37.30 -8.67
N ARG A 677 -18.69 37.84 -7.75
CA ARG A 677 -19.87 37.18 -7.21
C ARG A 677 -20.92 36.89 -8.28
N GLU A 678 -21.24 37.87 -9.14
CA GLU A 678 -22.22 37.70 -10.21
C GLU A 678 -21.86 36.55 -11.16
N ILE A 679 -20.59 36.45 -11.54
CA ILE A 679 -20.08 35.38 -12.41
C ILE A 679 -20.20 34.02 -11.73
N VAL A 680 -19.77 33.88 -10.47
CA VAL A 680 -19.87 32.61 -9.75
C VAL A 680 -21.33 32.21 -9.51
N GLU A 681 -22.21 33.16 -9.18
CA GLU A 681 -23.66 32.91 -9.08
C GLU A 681 -24.28 32.51 -10.42
N ARG A 682 -23.78 33.04 -11.54
CA ARG A 682 -24.16 32.58 -12.89
C ARG A 682 -23.70 31.13 -13.11
N GLY A 683 -22.48 30.80 -12.71
CA GLY A 683 -21.97 29.42 -12.74
C GLY A 683 -22.85 28.47 -11.94
N LEU A 684 -23.22 28.83 -10.70
CA LEU A 684 -24.08 28.02 -9.84
C LEU A 684 -25.51 27.85 -10.39
N ARG A 685 -26.01 28.79 -11.21
CA ARG A 685 -27.28 28.60 -11.92
C ARG A 685 -27.17 27.59 -13.05
N ASN A 686 -26.05 27.59 -13.77
CA ASN A 686 -25.82 26.67 -14.89
C ASN A 686 -25.36 25.28 -14.42
N ILE A 687 -24.70 25.22 -13.27
CA ILE A 687 -24.11 24.02 -12.65
C ILE A 687 -24.51 24.00 -11.17
N PRO A 688 -25.78 23.64 -10.88
CA PRO A 688 -26.27 23.57 -9.50
C PRO A 688 -25.47 22.51 -8.72
N GLY A 689 -25.09 22.83 -7.47
CA GLY A 689 -24.41 21.88 -6.60
C GLY A 689 -22.94 21.63 -6.96
N SER A 690 -22.25 22.56 -7.62
CA SER A 690 -20.79 22.44 -7.80
C SER A 690 -20.03 22.83 -6.52
N PRO A 691 -19.29 21.91 -5.86
CA PRO A 691 -18.52 22.23 -4.66
C PRO A 691 -17.45 23.29 -4.92
N ARG A 692 -16.82 23.23 -6.10
CA ARG A 692 -15.77 24.18 -6.51
C ARG A 692 -16.32 25.60 -6.67
N LEU A 693 -17.49 25.77 -7.30
CA LEU A 693 -18.11 27.09 -7.42
C LEU A 693 -18.61 27.63 -6.08
N LEU A 694 -19.12 26.76 -5.19
CA LEU A 694 -19.48 27.14 -3.83
C LEU A 694 -18.25 27.56 -3.00
N ALA A 695 -17.12 26.85 -3.15
CA ALA A 695 -15.86 27.21 -2.53
C ALA A 695 -15.36 28.58 -3.02
N LEU A 696 -15.44 28.87 -4.32
CA LEU A 696 -15.13 30.20 -4.87
C LEU A 696 -16.04 31.29 -4.31
N LEU A 697 -17.35 31.02 -4.22
CA LEU A 697 -18.30 31.96 -3.63
C LEU A 697 -17.99 32.23 -2.15
N SER A 698 -17.61 31.19 -1.40
CA SER A 698 -17.14 31.33 -0.02
C SER A 698 -15.89 32.20 0.06
N SER A 699 -14.90 31.98 -0.82
CA SER A 699 -13.69 32.81 -0.90
C SER A 699 -14.01 34.28 -1.17
N ILE A 700 -14.99 34.58 -2.05
CA ILE A 700 -15.44 35.96 -2.30
C ILE A 700 -16.04 36.57 -1.03
N TYR A 701 -16.88 35.83 -0.30
CA TYR A 701 -17.44 36.30 0.96
C TYR A 701 -16.36 36.57 2.00
N MET A 702 -15.34 35.73 2.10
CA MET A 702 -14.22 35.92 3.02
C MET A 702 -13.40 37.16 2.71
N GLU A 703 -13.15 37.45 1.43
CA GLU A 703 -12.46 38.68 0.99
C GLU A 703 -13.32 39.93 1.22
N SER A 704 -14.65 39.81 1.12
CA SER A 704 -15.58 40.91 1.43
C SER A 704 -15.81 41.12 2.94
N GLY A 705 -15.30 40.22 3.79
CA GLY A 705 -15.46 40.26 5.26
C GLY A 705 -16.76 39.63 5.79
N ASP A 706 -17.60 39.04 4.93
CA ASP A 706 -18.83 38.34 5.33
C ASP A 706 -18.54 36.88 5.70
N LEU A 707 -17.86 36.70 6.85
CA LEU A 707 -17.46 35.37 7.32
C LEU A 707 -18.66 34.45 7.62
N ARG A 708 -19.84 35.01 7.90
CA ARG A 708 -21.06 34.21 8.15
C ARG A 708 -21.55 33.53 6.89
N ARG A 709 -21.65 34.28 5.78
CA ARG A 709 -22.04 33.70 4.50
C ARG A 709 -20.98 32.76 3.96
N ALA A 710 -19.70 33.12 4.11
CA ALA A 710 -18.60 32.23 3.77
C ALA A 710 -18.73 30.86 4.45
N GLN A 711 -18.99 30.86 5.76
CA GLN A 711 -19.19 29.64 6.53
C GLN A 711 -20.38 28.82 6.05
N SER A 712 -21.53 29.48 5.81
CA SER A 712 -22.75 28.81 5.35
C SER A 712 -22.55 28.16 3.98
N THR A 713 -21.97 28.88 3.01
CA THR A 713 -21.74 28.39 1.65
C THR A 713 -20.71 27.26 1.64
N LEU A 714 -19.72 27.31 2.53
CA LEU A 714 -18.72 26.25 2.60
C LEU A 714 -19.26 24.97 3.25
N ILE A 715 -20.19 25.08 4.21
CA ILE A 715 -20.92 23.90 4.74
C ILE A 715 -21.72 23.23 3.63
N GLU A 716 -22.37 24.01 2.75
CA GLU A 716 -23.09 23.46 1.59
C GLU A 716 -22.13 22.73 0.64
N ALA A 717 -20.94 23.28 0.37
CA ALA A 717 -19.95 22.62 -0.47
C ALA A 717 -19.47 21.29 0.13
N GLU A 718 -19.23 21.24 1.44
CA GLU A 718 -18.82 20.01 2.16
C GLU A 718 -19.92 18.97 2.24
N GLN A 719 -21.19 19.36 2.25
CA GLN A 719 -22.30 18.41 2.21
C GLN A 719 -22.37 17.67 0.88
N ILE A 720 -21.86 18.26 -0.19
CA ILE A 720 -21.83 17.66 -1.53
C ILE A 720 -20.57 16.82 -1.68
N ASP A 721 -19.39 17.41 -1.42
CA ASP A 721 -18.14 16.66 -1.49
C ASP A 721 -17.25 16.99 -0.27
N PRO A 722 -17.32 16.17 0.79
CA PRO A 722 -16.51 16.34 1.99
C PRO A 722 -15.01 16.20 1.72
N ASN A 723 -14.60 15.46 0.69
CA ASN A 723 -13.19 15.17 0.44
C ASN A 723 -12.58 16.09 -0.63
N ASN A 724 -13.35 17.06 -1.13
CA ASN A 724 -12.87 17.99 -2.12
C ASN A 724 -11.70 18.84 -1.58
N GLU A 725 -10.52 18.70 -2.18
CA GLU A 725 -9.30 19.39 -1.72
C GLU A 725 -9.45 20.91 -1.68
N ILE A 726 -10.17 21.49 -2.65
CA ILE A 726 -10.39 22.94 -2.72
C ILE A 726 -11.32 23.38 -1.58
N VAL A 727 -12.38 22.62 -1.30
CA VAL A 727 -13.31 22.91 -0.20
C VAL A 727 -12.57 22.82 1.15
N GLN A 728 -11.76 21.78 1.36
CA GLN A 728 -10.96 21.62 2.58
C GLN A 728 -9.94 22.74 2.75
N SER A 729 -9.24 23.11 1.68
CA SER A 729 -8.30 24.25 1.69
C SER A 729 -8.99 25.57 2.06
N MET A 730 -10.20 25.82 1.52
CA MET A 730 -11.00 26.99 1.89
C MET A 730 -11.49 26.94 3.34
N ARG A 731 -11.78 25.74 3.88
CA ARG A 731 -12.20 25.57 5.28
C ARG A 731 -11.07 25.92 6.24
N GLU A 732 -9.86 25.50 5.94
CA GLU A 732 -8.69 25.86 6.71
C GLU A 732 -8.43 27.38 6.70
N GLU A 733 -8.56 28.03 5.54
CA GLU A 733 -8.43 29.48 5.42
C GLU A 733 -9.52 30.21 6.22
N LEU A 734 -10.77 29.76 6.17
CA LEU A 734 -11.84 30.35 6.97
C LEU A 734 -11.59 30.20 8.47
N ASN A 735 -11.15 29.02 8.90
CA ASN A 735 -10.78 28.76 10.30
C ASN A 735 -9.62 29.67 10.75
N ARG A 736 -8.63 29.91 9.89
CA ARG A 736 -7.53 30.86 10.17
C ARG A 736 -8.05 32.29 10.33
N ARG A 737 -8.99 32.74 9.51
CA ARG A 737 -9.60 34.08 9.62
C ARG A 737 -10.48 34.24 10.85
N LEU A 738 -11.24 33.22 11.24
CA LEU A 738 -12.08 33.24 12.44
C LEU A 738 -11.27 33.26 13.76
N ARG A 739 -10.01 32.80 13.72
CA ARG A 739 -9.08 32.80 14.86
C ARG A 739 -8.30 34.10 15.03
N ARG A 740 -8.28 34.98 14.02
CA ARG A 740 -7.67 36.31 14.06
C ARG A 740 -8.71 37.33 14.51
#